data_AF-A0A3D3LCU5-F1
#
_entry.id   AF-A0A3D3LCU5-F1
#
_cell.length_a   1.000
_cell.length_b   1.000
_cell.length_c   1.000
_cell.angle_alpha   90.00
_cell.angle_beta   90.00
_cell.angle_gamma   90.00
#
_symmetry.space_group_name_H-M   'P 1'
#
loop_
_entity.id
_entity.type
_entity.pdbx_description
1 polymer ?
#
loop_
_entity_poly.entity_id
_entity_poly.type
_entity_poly.pdbx_seq_one_letter_code
_entity_poly.pdbx_strand_id
1 'polypeptide(L)'
;MPSNDSSDFIQAESFTMKGNPNSIAGVQASETFMVTAKGDTALAEGGLQVGFAKYQFDGAAFDKAQKDYDRLASAQSDCNRDINGFINAYQNTTNDLAAARESVAAANQKLDDHAAGTAVLSGDDLQSAQQELENAQKEVQRLEGDLSGANLETARETLKTAQEAVGAANKKLNDHADGTAVLSEDDLQSAQQELEKAQQELENAQQEVKRLEMGPAGKARKALDAVAKAQGKIPADYPELANAQFSQDDPAKQAADLQDFQSKLNQSALQVGAQVQAMEKVAGPASYLYEEGTPPPPDRSLLSRQVASYEVDKAIGIGVIAPEKFGVDADGKAIGISMQADGAGVTGLYQGKDSYLQVDLSDPNVQRGLYDLEAMDYITGQIDRHAGNMFIDPETGKVTGIDNDLAFPEKSRQQMLQEGADYASKVCAGPPKLMHRDTAEKILNTDPEDLRRQLKDMPRPDGVAPLSDKAIDGAVERLKELQAHLRNPKGPIKVVDEFNKKTYEAAIKEQSKDIGMKDLRQAGDEIYNKSANQAKQSYLGSAAMNIRRYENQGLTPRNETGIAQRNSDGLKQLADQNAGKIAQAQQDLQQDGEVLAKVKQGGLKGVAARMQHGSADSAKAKVDSTMETIKKLEKQSDRILAMADDKTATEIAPQLGRKPPAPPAVQQDAQQPKMKVGAALQQQSGERPKVPSLDLSNVQQKPMVASLGPDMDDKGQAQLNKQKTREFLQGARKDKAETPAIETPDKQTADKPTTAKRKL
;
A
#
# COMPACT_ATOMS: atom_id res chain seq x y z
N MET A 1 -8.58 -14.00 27.36
CA MET A 1 -9.07 -13.82 25.98
C MET A 1 -10.37 -13.06 26.11
N PRO A 2 -10.49 -11.80 25.65
CA PRO A 2 -11.81 -11.21 25.48
C PRO A 2 -12.60 -12.11 24.51
N SER A 3 -13.89 -12.31 24.78
CA SER A 3 -14.76 -13.13 23.93
C SER A 3 -14.88 -12.48 22.55
N ASN A 4 -14.52 -13.21 21.49
CA ASN A 4 -14.94 -12.89 20.11
C ASN A 4 -16.46 -13.13 20.02
N ASP A 5 -17.25 -12.26 20.63
CA ASP A 5 -18.70 -12.30 20.46
C ASP A 5 -19.02 -11.72 19.08
N SER A 6 -19.77 -12.46 18.28
CA SER A 6 -20.17 -12.09 16.93
C SER A 6 -20.93 -10.75 16.86
N SER A 7 -21.41 -10.24 18.00
CA SER A 7 -22.10 -8.95 18.11
C SER A 7 -21.21 -7.72 17.86
N ASP A 8 -19.89 -7.84 17.95
CA ASP A 8 -18.98 -6.68 17.87
C ASP A 8 -18.64 -6.27 16.43
N PHE A 9 -19.00 -7.10 15.45
CA PHE A 9 -18.67 -6.91 14.03
C PHE A 9 -19.93 -6.87 13.17
N ILE A 10 -19.86 -6.14 12.05
CA ILE A 10 -20.96 -6.08 11.08
C ILE A 10 -21.03 -7.41 10.32
N GLN A 11 -22.13 -8.14 10.46
CA GLN A 11 -22.34 -9.47 9.85
C GLN A 11 -22.91 -9.36 8.44
N ALA A 12 -22.58 -10.31 7.55
CA ALA A 12 -22.98 -10.33 6.14
C ALA A 12 -24.49 -10.26 5.91
N GLU A 13 -25.29 -10.75 6.87
CA GLU A 13 -26.74 -10.72 6.83
C GLU A 13 -27.30 -9.30 6.98
N SER A 14 -26.54 -8.40 7.60
CA SER A 14 -26.95 -7.01 7.87
C SER A 14 -26.69 -6.04 6.72
N PHE A 15 -26.03 -6.47 5.64
CA PHE A 15 -25.74 -5.62 4.48
C PHE A 15 -25.77 -6.34 3.14
N THR A 16 -25.88 -5.56 2.07
CA THR A 16 -25.53 -5.97 0.70
C THR A 16 -24.19 -5.38 0.33
N MET A 17 -23.34 -6.14 -0.34
CA MET A 17 -22.06 -5.68 -0.85
C MET A 17 -22.05 -5.77 -2.38
N LYS A 18 -21.68 -4.69 -3.06
CA LYS A 18 -21.59 -4.61 -4.51
C LYS A 18 -20.30 -3.90 -4.91
N GLY A 19 -19.82 -4.12 -6.13
CA GLY A 19 -18.65 -3.38 -6.64
C GLY A 19 -18.88 -1.87 -6.54
N ASN A 20 -17.84 -1.14 -6.13
CA ASN A 20 -17.92 0.30 -5.93
C ASN A 20 -18.22 0.99 -7.29
N PRO A 21 -19.34 1.73 -7.42
CA PRO A 21 -19.61 2.50 -8.62
C PRO A 21 -18.71 3.74 -8.62
N ASN A 22 -17.47 3.61 -9.12
CA ASN A 22 -16.44 4.65 -9.26
C ASN A 22 -16.85 5.90 -10.10
N SER A 23 -18.13 6.05 -10.42
CA SER A 23 -18.71 7.09 -11.28
C SER A 23 -19.55 8.14 -10.53
N ILE A 24 -19.76 7.99 -9.22
CA ILE A 24 -20.62 8.88 -8.41
C ILE A 24 -19.76 9.91 -7.62
N ALA A 25 -20.24 11.14 -7.44
CA ALA A 25 -19.63 12.13 -6.52
C ALA A 25 -19.61 11.61 -5.07
N GLY A 26 -18.54 11.92 -4.32
CA GLY A 26 -18.43 11.55 -2.90
C GLY A 26 -18.10 10.06 -2.66
N VAL A 27 -17.66 9.34 -3.69
CA VAL A 27 -17.17 7.97 -3.53
C VAL A 27 -15.80 7.98 -2.85
N GLN A 28 -15.68 7.23 -1.77
CA GLN A 28 -14.40 6.86 -1.18
C GLN A 28 -13.78 5.84 -2.15
N ALA A 29 -12.84 6.33 -2.98
CA ALA A 29 -12.43 5.68 -4.23
C ALA A 29 -11.37 4.59 -4.03
N SER A 30 -10.78 4.49 -2.84
CA SER A 30 -9.79 3.46 -2.50
C SER A 30 -10.44 2.14 -2.06
N GLU A 31 -11.71 2.17 -1.68
CA GLU A 31 -12.47 0.99 -1.29
C GLU A 31 -13.09 0.28 -2.50
N THR A 32 -13.02 -1.05 -2.49
CA THR A 32 -13.40 -1.89 -3.65
C THR A 32 -14.91 -2.11 -3.73
N PHE A 33 -15.60 -2.08 -2.60
CA PHE A 33 -17.02 -2.42 -2.51
C PHE A 33 -17.81 -1.32 -1.84
N MET A 34 -19.04 -1.10 -2.31
CA MET A 34 -20.05 -0.37 -1.58
C MET A 34 -20.86 -1.35 -0.73
N VAL A 35 -21.02 -1.01 0.54
CA VAL A 35 -21.82 -1.74 1.53
C VAL A 35 -23.05 -0.92 1.85
N THR A 36 -24.23 -1.53 1.71
CA THR A 36 -25.52 -0.91 2.03
C THR A 36 -26.24 -1.76 3.05
N ALA A 37 -26.69 -1.17 4.15
CA ALA A 37 -27.41 -1.87 5.19
C ALA A 37 -28.71 -2.50 4.65
N LYS A 38 -29.09 -3.65 5.21
CA LYS A 38 -30.36 -4.33 4.92
C LYS A 38 -31.39 -4.01 6.00
N GLY A 39 -32.61 -3.72 5.55
CA GLY A 39 -33.75 -3.41 6.43
C GLY A 39 -33.50 -2.18 7.29
N ASP A 40 -33.94 -2.25 8.55
CA ASP A 40 -33.90 -1.13 9.49
C ASP A 40 -32.56 -1.01 10.25
N THR A 41 -31.54 -1.78 9.86
CA THR A 41 -30.26 -1.83 10.58
C THR A 41 -29.35 -0.71 10.09
N ALA A 42 -28.71 0.03 11.01
CA ALA A 42 -27.64 0.96 10.67
C ALA A 42 -26.27 0.26 10.71
N LEU A 43 -25.36 0.65 9.82
CA LEU A 43 -23.98 0.13 9.82
C LEU A 43 -23.13 0.77 10.92
N ALA A 44 -23.45 2.01 11.31
CA ALA A 44 -22.76 2.72 12.37
C ALA A 44 -23.69 3.67 13.13
N GLU A 45 -23.14 4.27 14.19
CA GLU A 45 -23.83 5.31 14.97
C GLU A 45 -24.36 6.42 14.06
N GLY A 46 -25.55 6.95 14.38
CA GLY A 46 -26.18 8.01 13.59
C GLY A 46 -27.01 7.56 12.39
N GLY A 47 -27.39 6.28 12.32
CA GLY A 47 -28.29 5.79 11.28
C GLY A 47 -27.65 5.66 9.91
N LEU A 48 -26.31 5.63 9.83
CA LEU A 48 -25.56 5.52 8.58
C LEU A 48 -25.86 4.17 7.91
N GLN A 49 -26.35 4.20 6.67
CA GLN A 49 -26.72 3.00 5.91
C GLN A 49 -25.72 2.61 4.84
N VAL A 50 -24.82 3.52 4.48
CA VAL A 50 -23.85 3.30 3.40
C VAL A 50 -22.44 3.43 3.95
N GLY A 51 -21.63 2.44 3.60
CA GLY A 51 -20.20 2.47 3.79
C GLY A 51 -19.50 1.87 2.58
N PHE A 52 -18.19 1.90 2.61
CA PHE A 52 -17.32 1.34 1.60
C PHE A 52 -16.36 0.35 2.27
N ALA A 53 -16.17 -0.80 1.64
CA ALA A 53 -15.42 -1.89 2.21
C ALA A 53 -14.22 -2.30 1.36
N LYS A 54 -13.22 -2.79 2.07
CA LYS A 54 -12.06 -3.49 1.51
C LYS A 54 -11.82 -4.79 2.26
N TYR A 55 -11.34 -5.78 1.54
CA TYR A 55 -10.89 -7.03 2.12
C TYR A 55 -9.61 -6.84 2.91
N GLN A 56 -9.42 -7.69 3.91
CA GLN A 56 -8.12 -7.87 4.54
C GLN A 56 -7.08 -8.22 3.47
N PHE A 57 -5.90 -7.59 3.55
CA PHE A 57 -4.77 -7.91 2.68
C PHE A 57 -4.30 -9.35 2.95
N ASP A 58 -4.15 -10.14 1.89
CA ASP A 58 -3.70 -11.52 1.99
C ASP A 58 -2.20 -11.62 1.68
N GLY A 59 -1.36 -11.49 2.71
CA GLY A 59 0.09 -11.60 2.56
C GLY A 59 0.56 -12.98 2.17
N ALA A 60 -0.16 -14.04 2.54
CA ALA A 60 0.21 -15.39 2.16
C ALA A 60 0.05 -15.59 0.64
N ALA A 61 -1.06 -15.09 0.08
CA ALA A 61 -1.26 -15.06 -1.37
C ALA A 61 -0.23 -14.18 -2.08
N PHE A 62 0.11 -13.02 -1.52
CA PHE A 62 1.16 -12.14 -2.06
C PHE A 62 2.53 -12.82 -2.11
N ASP A 63 2.99 -13.37 -0.99
CA ASP A 63 4.29 -14.05 -0.90
C ASP A 63 4.36 -15.27 -1.83
N LYS A 64 3.24 -15.99 -1.97
CA LYS A 64 3.13 -17.11 -2.91
C LYS A 64 3.22 -16.62 -4.35
N ALA A 65 2.45 -15.59 -4.73
CA ALA A 65 2.46 -15.05 -6.08
C ALA A 65 3.84 -14.49 -6.45
N GLN A 66 4.53 -13.81 -5.52
CA GLN A 66 5.89 -13.33 -5.73
C GLN A 66 6.86 -14.48 -6.01
N LYS A 67 6.83 -15.55 -5.20
CA LYS A 67 7.67 -16.74 -5.40
C LYS A 67 7.37 -17.44 -6.72
N ASP A 68 6.10 -17.55 -7.08
CA ASP A 68 5.68 -18.15 -8.34
C ASP A 68 6.15 -17.31 -9.53
N TYR A 69 6.01 -15.98 -9.46
CA TYR A 69 6.53 -15.06 -10.46
C TYR A 69 8.05 -15.21 -10.63
N ASP A 70 8.82 -15.19 -9.55
CA ASP A 70 10.29 -15.31 -9.61
C ASP A 70 10.72 -16.64 -10.25
N ARG A 71 10.01 -17.73 -9.94
CA ARG A 71 10.24 -19.06 -10.53
C ARG A 71 9.91 -19.10 -12.01
N LEU A 72 8.76 -18.56 -12.40
CA LEU A 72 8.33 -18.48 -13.80
C LEU A 72 9.27 -17.58 -14.61
N ALA A 73 9.67 -16.42 -14.09
CA ALA A 73 10.63 -15.52 -14.72
C ALA A 73 12.02 -16.18 -14.87
N SER A 74 12.46 -16.95 -13.87
CA SER A 74 13.70 -17.73 -13.96
C SER A 74 13.60 -18.84 -15.02
N ALA A 75 12.46 -19.53 -15.10
CA ALA A 75 12.20 -20.54 -16.14
C ALA A 75 12.22 -19.93 -17.54
N GLN A 76 11.58 -18.77 -17.75
CA GLN A 76 11.63 -18.02 -19.02
C GLN A 76 13.07 -17.70 -19.42
N SER A 77 13.87 -17.20 -18.48
CA SER A 77 15.27 -16.85 -18.73
C SER A 77 16.13 -18.06 -19.10
N ASP A 78 15.79 -19.26 -18.61
CA ASP A 78 16.53 -20.48 -18.90
C ASP A 78 16.25 -21.00 -20.31
N CYS A 79 15.00 -20.98 -20.79
CA CYS A 79 14.63 -21.67 -22.03
C CYS A 79 14.35 -20.77 -23.23
N ASN A 80 13.87 -19.53 -23.05
CA ASN A 80 13.33 -18.74 -24.17
C ASN A 80 14.35 -18.46 -25.27
N ARG A 81 15.61 -18.21 -24.91
CA ARG A 81 16.68 -17.98 -25.89
C ARG A 81 16.90 -19.20 -26.78
N ASP A 82 16.93 -20.39 -26.17
CA ASP A 82 17.30 -21.62 -26.86
C ASP A 82 16.11 -22.15 -27.69
N ILE A 83 14.88 -22.00 -27.20
CA ILE A 83 13.64 -22.21 -27.98
C ILE A 83 13.62 -21.30 -29.22
N ASN A 84 13.82 -20.00 -29.06
CA ASN A 84 13.85 -19.06 -30.20
C ASN A 84 14.97 -19.42 -31.18
N GLY A 85 16.13 -19.83 -30.66
CA GLY A 85 17.24 -20.31 -31.47
C GLY A 85 16.84 -21.48 -32.37
N PHE A 86 16.14 -22.47 -31.81
CA PHE A 86 15.62 -23.61 -32.56
C PHE A 86 14.56 -23.20 -33.58
N ILE A 87 13.52 -22.47 -33.17
CA ILE A 87 12.42 -22.03 -34.05
C ILE A 87 12.97 -21.29 -35.27
N ASN A 88 13.90 -20.35 -35.06
CA ASN A 88 14.51 -19.60 -36.16
C ASN A 88 15.33 -20.51 -37.10
N ALA A 89 16.09 -21.45 -36.55
CA ALA A 89 16.87 -22.39 -37.37
C ALA A 89 15.97 -23.32 -38.19
N TYR A 90 14.91 -23.83 -37.56
CA TYR A 90 13.90 -24.66 -38.20
C TYR A 90 13.20 -23.91 -39.35
N GLN A 91 12.73 -22.68 -39.10
CA GLN A 91 12.07 -21.86 -40.12
C GLN A 91 13.01 -21.53 -41.28
N ASN A 92 14.25 -21.12 -41.00
CA ASN A 92 15.23 -20.83 -42.06
C ASN A 92 15.49 -22.07 -42.94
N THR A 93 15.75 -23.22 -42.32
CA THR A 93 16.03 -24.46 -43.06
C THR A 93 14.80 -24.95 -43.84
N THR A 94 13.59 -24.73 -43.31
CA THR A 94 12.35 -25.04 -44.02
C THR A 94 12.14 -24.13 -45.23
N ASN A 95 12.48 -22.84 -45.12
CA ASN A 95 12.43 -21.90 -46.25
C ASN A 95 13.47 -22.26 -47.31
N ASP A 96 14.69 -22.62 -46.90
CA ASP A 96 15.74 -23.09 -47.81
C ASP A 96 15.31 -24.37 -48.53
N LEU A 97 14.67 -25.30 -47.82
CA LEU A 97 14.13 -26.53 -48.39
C LEU A 97 13.03 -26.25 -49.42
N ALA A 98 12.15 -25.28 -49.15
CA ALA A 98 11.13 -24.86 -50.11
C ALA A 98 11.78 -24.29 -51.39
N ALA A 99 12.77 -23.41 -51.25
CA ALA A 99 13.51 -22.83 -52.39
C ALA A 99 14.29 -23.90 -53.19
N ALA A 100 14.88 -24.89 -52.51
CA ALA A 100 15.55 -26.01 -53.17
C ALA A 100 14.54 -26.87 -53.96
N ARG A 101 13.34 -27.13 -53.41
CA ARG A 101 12.26 -27.84 -54.12
C ARG A 101 11.72 -27.06 -55.31
N GLU A 102 11.63 -25.73 -55.22
CA GLU A 102 11.31 -24.87 -56.38
C GLU A 102 12.39 -24.95 -57.46
N SER A 103 13.66 -25.00 -57.07
CA SER A 103 14.78 -25.18 -58.00
C SER A 103 14.70 -26.53 -58.73
N VAL A 104 14.36 -27.61 -58.02
CA VAL A 104 14.09 -28.93 -58.62
C VAL A 104 12.94 -28.85 -59.61
N ALA A 105 11.82 -28.21 -59.25
CA ALA A 105 10.67 -28.06 -60.12
C ALA A 105 11.00 -27.25 -61.39
N ALA A 106 11.76 -26.17 -61.25
CA ALA A 106 12.20 -25.35 -62.37
C ALA A 106 13.15 -26.10 -63.32
N ALA A 107 14.11 -26.85 -62.77
CA ALA A 107 15.03 -27.67 -63.56
C ALA A 107 14.29 -28.78 -64.31
N ASN A 108 13.34 -29.48 -63.66
CA ASN A 108 12.49 -30.47 -64.30
C ASN A 108 11.66 -29.85 -65.43
N GLN A 109 11.04 -28.69 -65.20
CA GLN A 109 10.26 -27.99 -66.23
C GLN A 109 11.10 -27.67 -67.46
N LYS A 110 12.34 -27.16 -67.30
CA LYS A 110 13.26 -26.91 -68.43
C LYS A 110 13.53 -28.19 -69.24
N LEU A 111 13.74 -29.32 -68.56
CA LEU A 111 14.01 -30.61 -69.18
C LEU A 111 12.76 -31.18 -69.88
N ASP A 112 11.59 -31.03 -69.27
CA ASP A 112 10.31 -31.46 -69.84
C ASP A 112 9.94 -30.63 -71.07
N ASP A 113 10.14 -29.31 -71.04
CA ASP A 113 9.92 -28.43 -72.20
C ASP A 113 10.87 -28.77 -73.36
N HIS A 114 12.11 -29.16 -73.04
CA HIS A 114 13.04 -29.69 -74.03
C HIS A 114 12.56 -31.00 -74.65
N ALA A 115 12.10 -31.94 -73.82
CA ALA A 115 11.60 -33.23 -74.26
C ALA A 115 10.30 -33.12 -75.07
N ALA A 116 9.43 -32.16 -74.73
CA ALA A 116 8.19 -31.87 -75.44
C ALA A 116 8.40 -31.08 -76.75
N GLY A 117 9.61 -30.58 -77.00
CA GLY A 117 9.93 -29.75 -78.16
C GLY A 117 9.33 -28.34 -78.09
N THR A 118 8.84 -27.91 -76.93
CA THR A 118 8.28 -26.58 -76.67
C THR A 118 9.37 -25.54 -76.41
N ALA A 119 10.57 -25.98 -76.01
CA ALA A 119 11.81 -25.21 -76.00
C ALA A 119 12.98 -26.09 -76.51
N VAL A 120 13.98 -25.52 -77.20
CA VAL A 120 15.14 -26.29 -77.67
C VAL A 120 16.39 -25.81 -76.92
N LEU A 121 16.91 -26.67 -76.03
CA LEU A 121 18.19 -26.46 -75.35
C LEU A 121 19.34 -26.92 -76.25
N SER A 122 20.48 -26.22 -76.20
CA SER A 122 21.71 -26.71 -76.81
C SER A 122 22.29 -27.89 -76.01
N GLY A 123 23.26 -28.62 -76.57
CA GLY A 123 23.89 -29.75 -75.87
C GLY A 123 24.51 -29.36 -74.52
N ASP A 124 25.15 -28.19 -74.46
CA ASP A 124 25.78 -27.66 -73.24
C ASP A 124 24.71 -27.18 -72.24
N ASP A 125 23.62 -26.58 -72.72
CA ASP A 125 22.51 -26.14 -71.88
C ASP A 125 21.73 -27.32 -71.27
N LEU A 126 21.57 -28.41 -72.03
CA LEU A 126 20.94 -29.64 -71.55
C LEU A 126 21.76 -30.28 -70.42
N GLN A 127 23.09 -30.37 -70.59
CA GLN A 127 23.98 -30.90 -69.57
C GLN A 127 23.99 -30.00 -68.32
N SER A 128 23.95 -28.68 -68.51
CA SER A 128 23.85 -27.71 -67.41
C SER A 128 22.55 -27.86 -66.63
N ALA A 129 21.40 -28.02 -67.31
CA ALA A 129 20.10 -28.23 -66.68
C ALA A 129 20.03 -29.57 -65.90
N GLN A 130 20.67 -30.63 -66.40
CA GLN A 130 20.80 -31.91 -65.68
C GLN A 130 21.65 -31.77 -64.42
N GLN A 131 22.75 -31.02 -64.48
CA GLN A 131 23.59 -30.76 -63.30
C GLN A 131 22.89 -29.87 -62.28
N GLU A 132 22.13 -28.86 -62.72
CA GLU A 132 21.27 -28.04 -61.85
C GLU A 132 20.27 -28.91 -61.09
N LEU A 133 19.60 -29.85 -61.78
CA LEU A 133 18.66 -30.79 -61.16
C LEU A 133 19.35 -31.68 -60.11
N GLU A 134 20.49 -32.28 -60.46
CA GLU A 134 21.23 -33.15 -59.53
C GLU A 134 21.68 -32.38 -58.28
N ASN A 135 22.20 -31.17 -58.45
CA ASN A 135 22.63 -30.31 -57.35
C ASN A 135 21.45 -29.91 -56.45
N ALA A 136 20.31 -29.53 -57.05
CA ALA A 136 19.11 -29.17 -56.30
C ALA A 136 18.53 -30.36 -55.54
N GLN A 137 18.54 -31.56 -56.12
CA GLN A 137 18.09 -32.80 -55.45
C GLN A 137 19.01 -33.17 -54.27
N LYS A 138 20.33 -33.06 -54.43
CA LYS A 138 21.28 -33.26 -53.32
C LYS A 138 21.05 -32.25 -52.19
N GLU A 139 20.76 -31.00 -52.53
CA GLU A 139 20.48 -29.96 -51.55
C GLU A 139 19.16 -30.23 -50.80
N VAL A 140 18.11 -30.69 -51.48
CA VAL A 140 16.86 -31.15 -50.84
C VAL A 140 17.14 -32.27 -49.84
N GLN A 141 17.88 -33.33 -50.24
CA GLN A 141 18.23 -34.43 -49.35
C GLN A 141 19.06 -33.97 -48.15
N ARG A 142 20.01 -33.05 -48.38
CA ARG A 142 20.83 -32.47 -47.32
C ARG A 142 19.98 -31.72 -46.30
N LEU A 143 19.07 -30.85 -46.75
CA LEU A 143 18.20 -30.06 -45.89
C LEU A 143 17.17 -30.93 -45.13
N GLU A 144 16.63 -31.97 -45.77
CA GLU A 144 15.76 -32.96 -45.11
C GLU A 144 16.52 -33.74 -44.02
N GLY A 145 17.78 -34.11 -44.29
CA GLY A 145 18.68 -34.73 -43.31
C GLY A 145 19.07 -33.81 -42.15
N ASP A 146 19.26 -32.51 -42.40
CA ASP A 146 19.56 -31.50 -41.38
C ASP A 146 18.34 -31.22 -40.47
N LEU A 147 17.12 -31.24 -41.03
CA LEU A 147 15.86 -31.07 -40.29
C LEU A 147 15.53 -32.28 -39.42
N SER A 148 15.63 -33.49 -39.98
CA SER A 148 15.35 -34.75 -39.26
C SER A 148 16.43 -35.12 -38.24
N GLY A 149 17.62 -34.55 -38.37
CA GLY A 149 18.78 -34.88 -37.53
C GLY A 149 19.57 -36.10 -38.01
N ALA A 150 19.14 -36.77 -39.08
CA ALA A 150 19.83 -37.92 -39.67
C ALA A 150 21.29 -37.58 -40.06
N ASN A 151 21.53 -36.37 -40.58
CA ASN A 151 22.89 -35.93 -40.91
C ASN A 151 23.74 -35.73 -39.65
N LEU A 152 23.17 -35.21 -38.56
CA LEU A 152 23.88 -35.00 -37.30
C LEU A 152 24.26 -36.34 -36.64
N GLU A 153 23.37 -37.32 -36.69
CA GLU A 153 23.67 -38.66 -36.19
C GLU A 153 24.79 -39.33 -37.01
N THR A 154 24.68 -39.26 -38.34
CA THR A 154 25.72 -39.76 -39.26
C THR A 154 27.07 -39.07 -39.01
N ALA A 155 27.08 -37.75 -38.82
CA ALA A 155 28.28 -36.98 -38.54
C ALA A 155 28.92 -37.38 -37.20
N ARG A 156 28.11 -37.70 -36.18
CA ARG A 156 28.61 -38.19 -34.87
C ARG A 156 29.24 -39.57 -34.97
N GLU A 157 28.64 -40.49 -35.71
CA GLU A 157 29.22 -41.82 -35.91
C GLU A 157 30.53 -41.73 -36.73
N THR A 158 30.57 -40.81 -37.70
CA THR A 158 31.80 -40.48 -38.46
C THR A 158 32.88 -39.92 -37.55
N LEU A 159 32.53 -38.97 -36.67
CA LEU A 159 33.46 -38.40 -35.69
C LEU A 159 34.02 -39.47 -34.76
N LYS A 160 33.17 -40.38 -34.26
CA LYS A 160 33.59 -41.50 -33.41
C LYS A 160 34.56 -42.42 -34.16
N THR A 161 34.25 -42.78 -35.40
CA THR A 161 35.12 -43.60 -36.25
C THR A 161 36.48 -42.92 -36.49
N ALA A 162 36.50 -41.61 -36.74
CA ALA A 162 37.73 -40.85 -36.92
C ALA A 162 38.57 -40.79 -35.62
N GLN A 163 37.93 -40.66 -34.45
CA GLN A 163 38.60 -40.73 -33.15
C GLN A 163 39.25 -42.11 -32.93
N GLU A 164 38.54 -43.19 -33.25
CA GLU A 164 39.07 -44.56 -33.17
C GLU A 164 40.25 -44.78 -34.12
N ALA A 165 40.18 -44.25 -35.35
CA ALA A 165 41.27 -44.32 -36.33
C ALA A 165 42.54 -43.60 -35.84
N VAL A 166 42.40 -42.39 -35.28
CA VAL A 166 43.52 -41.66 -34.67
C VAL A 166 44.10 -42.44 -33.48
N GLY A 167 43.25 -43.03 -32.64
CA GLY A 167 43.69 -43.87 -31.53
C GLY A 167 44.48 -45.10 -31.99
N ALA A 168 44.01 -45.78 -33.04
CA ALA A 168 44.67 -46.94 -33.61
C ALA A 168 46.02 -46.59 -34.27
N ALA A 169 46.08 -45.49 -35.03
CA ALA A 169 47.31 -45.02 -35.66
C ALA A 169 48.36 -44.60 -34.61
N ASN A 170 47.95 -43.86 -33.58
CA ASN A 170 48.83 -43.51 -32.45
C ASN A 170 49.33 -44.74 -31.71
N LYS A 171 48.47 -45.74 -31.49
CA LYS A 171 48.87 -47.00 -30.85
C LYS A 171 49.95 -47.73 -31.65
N LYS A 172 49.79 -47.87 -32.98
CA LYS A 172 50.82 -48.50 -33.84
C LYS A 172 52.18 -47.79 -33.71
N LEU A 173 52.18 -46.46 -33.67
CA LEU A 173 53.40 -45.66 -33.55
C LEU A 173 54.02 -45.76 -32.14
N ASN A 174 53.21 -45.77 -31.09
CA ASN A 174 53.67 -45.93 -29.70
C ASN A 174 54.21 -47.34 -29.44
N ASP A 175 53.52 -48.37 -29.93
CA ASP A 175 53.95 -49.77 -29.80
C ASP A 175 55.34 -49.96 -30.46
N HIS A 176 55.60 -49.22 -31.57
CA HIS A 176 56.91 -49.14 -32.20
C HIS A 176 57.96 -48.40 -31.37
N ALA A 177 57.62 -47.22 -30.85
CA ALA A 177 58.52 -46.39 -30.04
C ALA A 177 58.95 -47.08 -28.74
N ASP A 178 58.05 -47.83 -28.11
CA ASP A 178 58.29 -48.54 -26.85
C ASP A 178 58.90 -49.94 -27.07
N GLY A 179 59.19 -50.31 -28.32
CA GLY A 179 59.85 -51.57 -28.69
C GLY A 179 58.98 -52.82 -28.54
N THR A 180 57.67 -52.65 -28.35
CA THR A 180 56.71 -53.76 -28.22
C THR A 180 56.23 -54.29 -29.58
N ALA A 181 56.40 -53.51 -30.64
CA ALA A 181 56.32 -53.90 -32.04
C ALA A 181 57.51 -53.30 -32.82
N VAL A 182 57.98 -53.96 -33.88
CA VAL A 182 59.06 -53.40 -34.74
C VAL A 182 58.47 -53.17 -36.12
N LEU A 183 58.29 -51.90 -36.49
CA LEU A 183 57.92 -51.48 -37.84
C LEU A 183 59.19 -51.32 -38.69
N SER A 184 59.12 -51.67 -39.97
CA SER A 184 60.15 -51.29 -40.93
C SER A 184 60.10 -49.77 -41.18
N GLU A 185 61.14 -49.21 -41.80
CA GLU A 185 61.21 -47.77 -42.10
C GLU A 185 60.04 -47.34 -43.03
N ASP A 186 59.70 -48.18 -44.01
CA ASP A 186 58.56 -47.98 -44.92
C ASP A 186 57.21 -48.10 -44.17
N ASP A 187 57.09 -49.05 -43.23
CA ASP A 187 55.87 -49.22 -42.43
C ASP A 187 55.70 -48.08 -41.41
N LEU A 188 56.80 -47.55 -40.88
CA LEU A 188 56.80 -46.40 -39.98
C LEU A 188 56.34 -45.14 -40.72
N GLN A 189 56.85 -44.91 -41.93
CA GLN A 189 56.43 -43.80 -42.78
C GLN A 189 54.95 -43.93 -43.19
N SER A 190 54.51 -45.15 -43.51
CA SER A 190 53.11 -45.43 -43.81
C SER A 190 52.20 -45.20 -42.60
N ALA A 191 52.61 -45.62 -41.40
CA ALA A 191 51.87 -45.38 -40.16
C ALA A 191 51.79 -43.89 -39.79
N GLN A 192 52.83 -43.10 -40.08
CA GLN A 192 52.81 -41.64 -39.91
C GLN A 192 51.83 -40.96 -40.89
N GLN A 193 51.80 -41.41 -42.16
CA GLN A 193 50.82 -40.91 -43.14
C GLN A 193 49.38 -41.31 -42.79
N GLU A 194 49.17 -42.54 -42.27
CA GLU A 194 47.88 -42.97 -41.74
C GLU A 194 47.42 -42.07 -40.59
N LEU A 195 48.31 -41.69 -39.67
CA LEU A 195 47.99 -40.77 -38.58
C LEU A 195 47.61 -39.37 -39.09
N GLU A 196 48.39 -38.80 -40.00
CA GLU A 196 48.12 -37.46 -40.57
C GLU A 196 46.76 -37.43 -41.28
N LYS A 197 46.47 -38.46 -42.09
CA LYS A 197 45.17 -38.61 -42.75
C LYS A 197 44.03 -38.75 -41.73
N ALA A 198 44.20 -39.60 -40.71
CA ALA A 198 43.18 -39.78 -39.67
C ALA A 198 42.94 -38.50 -38.85
N GLN A 199 43.98 -37.70 -38.60
CA GLN A 199 43.86 -36.40 -37.93
C GLN A 199 43.08 -35.38 -38.78
N GLN A 200 43.32 -35.34 -40.10
CA GLN A 200 42.55 -34.49 -41.01
C GLN A 200 41.08 -34.91 -41.09
N GLU A 201 40.80 -36.21 -41.15
CA GLU A 201 39.44 -36.76 -41.10
C GLU A 201 38.74 -36.43 -39.78
N LEU A 202 39.46 -36.50 -38.66
CA LEU A 202 38.96 -36.09 -37.36
C LEU A 202 38.60 -34.61 -37.31
N GLU A 203 39.47 -33.74 -37.82
CA GLU A 203 39.19 -32.30 -37.88
C GLU A 203 37.95 -32.00 -38.74
N ASN A 204 37.85 -32.61 -39.92
CA ASN A 204 36.70 -32.44 -40.81
C ASN A 204 35.40 -32.93 -40.15
N ALA A 205 35.42 -34.09 -39.49
CA ALA A 205 34.28 -34.61 -38.77
C ALA A 205 33.87 -33.72 -37.58
N GLN A 206 34.85 -33.15 -36.86
CA GLN A 206 34.59 -32.18 -35.78
C GLN A 206 33.92 -30.90 -36.31
N GLN A 207 34.42 -30.36 -37.42
CA GLN A 207 33.85 -29.18 -38.05
C GLN A 207 32.41 -29.44 -38.53
N GLU A 208 32.15 -30.61 -39.10
CA GLU A 208 30.82 -30.97 -39.60
C GLU A 208 29.81 -31.20 -38.47
N VAL A 209 30.18 -31.92 -37.40
CA VAL A 209 29.35 -32.03 -36.20
C VAL A 209 29.04 -30.64 -35.63
N LYS A 210 30.04 -29.76 -35.53
CA LYS A 210 29.85 -28.40 -35.04
C LYS A 210 28.88 -27.60 -35.92
N ARG A 211 28.97 -27.73 -37.26
CA ARG A 211 28.03 -27.10 -38.21
C ARG A 211 26.60 -27.57 -37.94
N LEU A 212 26.40 -28.87 -37.86
CA LEU A 212 25.09 -29.50 -37.66
C LEU A 212 24.51 -29.23 -36.25
N GLU A 213 25.36 -29.10 -35.24
CA GLU A 213 24.96 -28.70 -33.88
C GLU A 213 24.47 -27.25 -33.78
N MET A 214 24.87 -26.39 -34.73
CA MET A 214 24.32 -25.04 -34.89
C MET A 214 23.05 -25.02 -35.76
N GLY A 215 22.72 -26.14 -36.42
CA GLY A 215 21.52 -26.33 -37.21
C GLY A 215 20.27 -26.66 -36.39
N PRO A 216 19.13 -26.95 -37.04
CA PRO A 216 17.85 -27.22 -36.39
C PRO A 216 17.93 -28.33 -35.35
N ALA A 217 18.41 -29.52 -35.70
CA ALA A 217 18.47 -30.67 -34.80
C ALA A 217 19.34 -30.43 -33.55
N GLY A 218 20.50 -29.79 -33.72
CA GLY A 218 21.37 -29.43 -32.60
C GLY A 218 20.75 -28.42 -31.65
N LYS A 219 20.07 -27.41 -32.20
CA LYS A 219 19.36 -26.40 -31.42
C LYS A 219 18.08 -26.94 -30.77
N ALA A 220 17.39 -27.87 -31.41
CA ALA A 220 16.25 -28.58 -30.82
C ALA A 220 16.65 -29.28 -29.52
N ARG A 221 17.75 -30.02 -29.55
CA ARG A 221 18.29 -30.69 -28.36
C ARG A 221 18.61 -29.69 -27.25
N LYS A 222 19.28 -28.58 -27.57
CA LYS A 222 19.57 -27.51 -26.59
C LYS A 222 18.30 -26.89 -26.02
N ALA A 223 17.27 -26.67 -26.85
CA ALA A 223 15.99 -26.15 -26.41
C ALA A 223 15.29 -27.12 -25.45
N LEU A 224 15.27 -28.42 -25.76
CA LEU A 224 14.71 -29.45 -24.88
C LEU A 224 15.46 -29.56 -23.55
N ASP A 225 16.79 -29.54 -23.56
CA ASP A 225 17.61 -29.56 -22.33
C ASP A 225 17.32 -28.31 -21.47
N ALA A 226 17.18 -27.15 -22.10
CA ALA A 226 16.84 -25.90 -21.43
C ALA A 226 15.41 -25.93 -20.86
N VAL A 227 14.46 -26.53 -21.57
CA VAL A 227 13.08 -26.73 -21.09
C VAL A 227 13.05 -27.70 -19.91
N ALA A 228 13.77 -28.81 -19.97
CA ALA A 228 13.85 -29.76 -18.84
C ALA A 228 14.38 -29.07 -17.57
N LYS A 229 15.40 -28.22 -17.72
CA LYS A 229 15.91 -27.38 -16.62
C LYS A 229 14.85 -26.40 -16.12
N ALA A 230 14.13 -25.76 -17.03
CA ALA A 230 13.06 -24.80 -16.70
C ALA A 230 11.90 -25.48 -15.96
N GLN A 231 11.45 -26.65 -16.40
CA GLN A 231 10.37 -27.43 -15.78
C GLN A 231 10.65 -27.76 -14.31
N GLY A 232 11.91 -28.01 -13.94
CA GLY A 232 12.32 -28.22 -12.55
C GLY A 232 12.12 -27.00 -11.63
N LYS A 233 11.88 -25.81 -12.18
CA LYS A 233 11.61 -24.57 -11.44
C LYS A 233 10.14 -24.18 -11.42
N ILE A 234 9.36 -24.66 -12.38
CA ILE A 234 7.96 -24.25 -12.56
C ILE A 234 7.14 -24.72 -11.35
N PRO A 235 6.31 -23.85 -10.74
CA PRO A 235 5.48 -24.25 -9.62
C PRO A 235 4.50 -25.38 -9.99
N ALA A 236 4.19 -26.25 -9.03
CA ALA A 236 3.30 -27.40 -9.22
C ALA A 236 1.87 -27.02 -9.65
N ASP A 237 1.46 -25.77 -9.37
CA ASP A 237 0.16 -25.22 -9.74
C ASP A 237 0.00 -24.98 -11.24
N TYR A 238 1.07 -25.19 -12.04
CA TYR A 238 1.09 -25.09 -13.50
C TYR A 238 1.43 -26.45 -14.14
N PRO A 239 0.58 -27.48 -13.96
CA PRO A 239 0.88 -28.85 -14.41
C PRO A 239 1.03 -28.97 -15.92
N GLU A 240 0.37 -28.12 -16.71
CA GLU A 240 0.47 -28.05 -18.16
C GLU A 240 1.85 -27.58 -18.65
N LEU A 241 2.59 -26.85 -17.81
CA LEU A 241 3.96 -26.43 -18.06
C LEU A 241 4.95 -27.43 -17.45
N ALA A 242 4.75 -27.77 -16.17
CA ALA A 242 5.65 -28.65 -15.43
C ALA A 242 5.75 -30.06 -16.04
N ASN A 243 4.67 -30.56 -16.65
CA ASN A 243 4.61 -31.89 -17.26
C ASN A 243 4.49 -31.86 -18.79
N ALA A 244 4.79 -30.72 -19.43
CA ALA A 244 4.75 -30.60 -20.89
C ALA A 244 5.67 -31.65 -21.54
N GLN A 245 5.16 -32.30 -22.57
CA GLN A 245 5.89 -33.29 -23.38
C GLN A 245 6.08 -32.76 -24.80
N PHE A 246 7.17 -33.15 -25.43
CA PHE A 246 7.57 -32.65 -26.73
C PHE A 246 7.84 -33.80 -27.68
N SER A 247 7.37 -33.69 -28.92
CA SER A 247 7.74 -34.62 -29.98
C SER A 247 9.26 -34.68 -30.16
N GLN A 248 9.82 -35.88 -30.38
CA GLN A 248 11.24 -36.07 -30.70
C GLN A 248 11.47 -36.48 -32.16
N ASP A 249 10.47 -37.09 -32.80
CA ASP A 249 10.61 -37.70 -34.13
C ASP A 249 10.04 -36.83 -35.26
N ASP A 250 9.28 -35.78 -34.92
CA ASP A 250 8.69 -34.85 -35.88
C ASP A 250 9.16 -33.42 -35.56
N PRO A 251 10.11 -32.87 -36.34
CA PRO A 251 10.64 -31.52 -36.13
C PRO A 251 9.58 -30.42 -36.24
N ALA A 252 8.58 -30.59 -37.10
CA ALA A 252 7.51 -29.61 -37.26
C ALA A 252 6.61 -29.57 -36.01
N LYS A 253 6.22 -30.75 -35.53
CA LYS A 253 5.45 -30.88 -34.29
C LYS A 253 6.27 -30.43 -33.08
N GLN A 254 7.56 -30.76 -33.02
CA GLN A 254 8.45 -30.34 -31.94
C GLN A 254 8.59 -28.80 -31.89
N ALA A 255 8.72 -28.14 -33.04
CA ALA A 255 8.73 -26.68 -33.12
C ALA A 255 7.41 -26.08 -32.62
N ALA A 256 6.28 -26.66 -33.02
CA ALA A 256 4.96 -26.24 -32.55
C ALA A 256 4.78 -26.44 -31.03
N ASP A 257 5.16 -27.61 -30.50
CA ASP A 257 5.06 -27.94 -29.06
C ASP A 257 5.92 -26.97 -28.22
N LEU A 258 7.16 -26.69 -28.65
CA LEU A 258 8.06 -25.76 -27.94
C LEU A 258 7.57 -24.31 -28.03
N GLN A 259 7.00 -23.89 -29.16
CA GLN A 259 6.40 -22.56 -29.31
C GLN A 259 5.14 -22.40 -28.44
N ASP A 260 4.31 -23.43 -28.34
CA ASP A 260 3.14 -23.47 -27.47
C ASP A 260 3.56 -23.41 -25.99
N PHE A 261 4.53 -24.23 -25.58
CA PHE A 261 5.11 -24.19 -24.22
C PHE A 261 5.64 -22.80 -23.88
N GLN A 262 6.44 -22.19 -24.76
CA GLN A 262 6.98 -20.85 -24.57
C GLN A 262 5.85 -19.81 -24.42
N SER A 263 4.82 -19.90 -25.26
CA SER A 263 3.69 -18.97 -25.22
C SER A 263 2.92 -19.07 -23.91
N LYS A 264 2.62 -20.29 -23.45
CA LYS A 264 1.95 -20.54 -22.17
C LYS A 264 2.80 -20.08 -20.99
N LEU A 265 4.10 -20.39 -20.97
CA LEU A 265 5.02 -19.96 -19.93
C LEU A 265 5.05 -18.43 -19.82
N ASN A 266 5.13 -17.74 -20.96
CA ASN A 266 5.12 -16.29 -21.02
C ASN A 266 3.81 -15.68 -20.55
N GLN A 267 2.68 -16.28 -20.93
CA GLN A 267 1.36 -15.85 -20.49
C GLN A 267 1.18 -16.02 -18.98
N SER A 268 1.57 -17.17 -18.42
CA SER A 268 1.50 -17.43 -16.98
C SER A 268 2.37 -16.45 -16.19
N ALA A 269 3.62 -16.23 -16.61
CA ALA A 269 4.50 -15.27 -15.97
C ALA A 269 3.92 -13.83 -16.00
N LEU A 270 3.32 -13.43 -17.12
CA LEU A 270 2.67 -12.13 -17.27
C LEU A 270 1.44 -12.00 -16.35
N GLN A 271 0.61 -13.04 -16.26
CA GLN A 271 -0.58 -13.05 -15.41
C GLN A 271 -0.22 -12.96 -13.92
N VAL A 272 0.73 -13.78 -13.47
CA VAL A 272 1.20 -13.74 -12.07
C VAL A 272 1.91 -12.42 -11.79
N GLY A 273 2.72 -11.92 -12.73
CA GLY A 273 3.37 -10.61 -12.61
C GLY A 273 2.36 -9.47 -12.46
N ALA A 274 1.26 -9.48 -13.22
CA ALA A 274 0.18 -8.52 -13.08
C ALA A 274 -0.54 -8.64 -11.72
N GLN A 275 -0.71 -9.87 -11.22
CA GLN A 275 -1.28 -10.12 -9.89
C GLN A 275 -0.38 -9.59 -8.78
N VAL A 276 0.93 -9.85 -8.85
CA VAL A 276 1.95 -9.31 -7.94
C VAL A 276 1.92 -7.78 -7.98
N GLN A 277 1.95 -7.17 -9.16
CA GLN A 277 1.89 -5.71 -9.30
C GLN A 277 0.61 -5.11 -8.68
N ALA A 278 -0.53 -5.78 -8.82
CA ALA A 278 -1.78 -5.33 -8.21
C ALA A 278 -1.72 -5.35 -6.68
N MET A 279 -1.16 -6.42 -6.10
CA MET A 279 -0.99 -6.55 -4.65
C MET A 279 0.12 -5.61 -4.11
N GLU A 280 1.18 -5.37 -4.90
CA GLU A 280 2.29 -4.49 -4.55
C GLU A 280 1.85 -3.02 -4.40
N LYS A 281 0.79 -2.60 -5.10
CA LYS A 281 0.18 -1.27 -4.88
C LYS A 281 -0.33 -1.05 -3.46
N VAL A 282 -0.61 -2.13 -2.72
CA VAL A 282 -1.02 -2.09 -1.32
C VAL A 282 0.19 -2.40 -0.41
N ALA A 283 0.93 -3.46 -0.72
CA ALA A 283 2.08 -3.92 0.06
C ALA A 283 3.22 -2.88 0.11
N GLY A 284 3.51 -2.21 -1.00
CA GLY A 284 4.56 -1.20 -1.12
C GLY A 284 4.32 -0.03 -0.16
N PRO A 285 3.23 0.73 -0.27
CA PRO A 285 2.90 1.81 0.67
C PRO A 285 2.80 1.36 2.14
N ALA A 286 2.28 0.17 2.41
CA ALA A 286 2.20 -0.38 3.75
C ALA A 286 3.57 -0.72 4.36
N SER A 287 4.60 -0.99 3.54
CA SER A 287 5.95 -1.26 4.04
C SER A 287 6.56 -0.09 4.81
N TYR A 288 6.11 1.14 4.52
CA TYR A 288 6.57 2.36 5.19
C TYR A 288 6.19 2.41 6.69
N LEU A 289 5.25 1.55 7.12
CA LEU A 289 4.76 1.51 8.50
C LEU A 289 5.67 0.69 9.43
N TYR A 290 6.64 -0.06 8.90
CA TYR A 290 7.42 -1.04 9.64
C TYR A 290 8.90 -0.67 9.65
N GLU A 291 9.60 -0.95 10.74
CA GLU A 291 11.05 -0.77 10.80
C GLU A 291 11.77 -1.63 9.75
N GLU A 292 12.86 -1.09 9.19
CA GLU A 292 13.67 -1.82 8.21
C GLU A 292 14.19 -3.14 8.80
N GLY A 293 14.08 -4.21 8.02
CA GLY A 293 14.49 -5.56 8.44
C GLY A 293 13.51 -6.28 9.37
N THR A 294 12.42 -5.65 9.80
CA THR A 294 11.34 -6.33 10.53
C THR A 294 10.26 -6.79 9.55
N PRO A 295 10.02 -8.10 9.37
CA PRO A 295 8.95 -8.57 8.50
C PRO A 295 7.60 -8.09 9.02
N PRO A 296 6.75 -7.47 8.19
CA PRO A 296 5.41 -7.10 8.60
C PRO A 296 4.59 -8.36 8.92
N PRO A 297 3.53 -8.27 9.74
CA PRO A 297 2.55 -9.35 9.82
C PRO A 297 1.98 -9.61 8.42
N PRO A 298 1.59 -10.86 8.08
CA PRO A 298 1.15 -11.22 6.73
C PRO A 298 0.06 -10.29 6.18
N ASP A 299 -0.90 -9.95 7.03
CA ASP A 299 -2.05 -9.12 6.69
C ASP A 299 -1.76 -7.60 6.82
N ARG A 300 -0.53 -7.24 7.26
CA ARG A 300 -0.04 -5.87 7.48
C ARG A 300 -0.91 -5.05 8.45
N SER A 301 -1.78 -5.71 9.23
CA SER A 301 -2.72 -5.10 10.17
C SER A 301 -3.54 -3.93 9.59
N LEU A 302 -3.76 -3.86 8.27
CA LEU A 302 -4.34 -2.68 7.61
C LEU A 302 -5.74 -2.34 8.13
N LEU A 303 -6.60 -3.35 8.28
CA LEU A 303 -7.94 -3.14 8.82
C LEU A 303 -7.89 -2.70 10.30
N SER A 304 -6.96 -3.24 11.09
CA SER A 304 -6.75 -2.81 12.48
C SER A 304 -6.31 -1.35 12.57
N ARG A 305 -5.46 -0.87 11.67
CA ARG A 305 -5.02 0.54 11.62
C ARG A 305 -6.16 1.48 11.27
N GLN A 306 -7.01 1.08 10.33
CA GLN A 306 -8.23 1.80 9.95
C GLN A 306 -9.17 1.95 11.16
N VAL A 307 -9.59 0.85 11.78
CA VAL A 307 -10.52 0.89 12.93
C VAL A 307 -9.91 1.60 14.13
N ALA A 308 -8.63 1.36 14.42
CA ALA A 308 -7.92 2.03 15.50
C ALA A 308 -7.91 3.56 15.34
N SER A 309 -7.80 4.08 14.12
CA SER A 309 -7.83 5.53 13.88
C SER A 309 -9.17 6.14 14.33
N TYR A 310 -10.29 5.45 14.08
CA TYR A 310 -11.59 5.87 14.59
C TYR A 310 -11.73 5.70 16.10
N GLU A 311 -11.15 4.66 16.69
CA GLU A 311 -11.13 4.48 18.15
C GLU A 311 -10.39 5.61 18.86
N VAL A 312 -9.27 6.10 18.31
CA VAL A 312 -8.56 7.28 18.85
C VAL A 312 -9.41 8.55 18.70
N ASP A 313 -10.11 8.74 17.57
CA ASP A 313 -10.96 9.91 17.36
C ASP A 313 -12.11 9.95 18.37
N LYS A 314 -12.70 8.78 18.68
CA LYS A 314 -13.69 8.62 19.74
C LYS A 314 -13.13 8.88 21.13
N ALA A 315 -11.92 8.38 21.42
CA ALA A 315 -11.28 8.55 22.73
C ALA A 315 -11.02 10.03 23.05
N ILE A 316 -10.57 10.79 22.05
CA ILE A 316 -10.33 12.24 22.19
C ILE A 316 -11.65 13.03 22.06
N GLY A 317 -12.57 12.55 21.23
CA GLY A 317 -13.86 13.17 20.97
C GLY A 317 -13.80 14.35 19.99
N ILE A 318 -12.90 14.31 19.00
CA ILE A 318 -12.77 15.37 17.98
C ILE A 318 -13.90 15.22 16.94
N GLY A 319 -14.10 14.02 16.38
CA GLY A 319 -15.16 13.70 15.45
C GLY A 319 -14.82 14.04 13.99
N VAL A 320 -13.57 13.78 13.58
CA VAL A 320 -13.04 14.10 12.24
C VAL A 320 -12.63 12.87 11.44
N ILE A 321 -12.77 11.65 11.96
CA ILE A 321 -12.54 10.42 11.22
C ILE A 321 -13.88 9.80 10.84
N ALA A 322 -13.99 9.32 9.61
CA ALA A 322 -15.18 8.55 9.19
C ALA A 322 -15.36 7.35 10.14
N PRO A 323 -16.59 6.98 10.54
CA PRO A 323 -16.75 5.80 11.36
C PRO A 323 -16.19 4.56 10.65
N GLU A 324 -15.24 3.89 11.32
CA GLU A 324 -14.56 2.70 10.81
C GLU A 324 -14.99 1.48 11.63
N LYS A 325 -15.36 0.39 10.95
CA LYS A 325 -15.80 -0.85 11.59
C LYS A 325 -15.21 -2.08 10.91
N PHE A 326 -15.02 -3.13 11.70
CA PHE A 326 -14.84 -4.47 11.14
C PHE A 326 -16.19 -5.03 10.71
N GLY A 327 -16.16 -5.80 9.63
CA GLY A 327 -17.25 -6.67 9.23
C GLY A 327 -16.72 -8.02 8.78
N VAL A 328 -17.65 -8.94 8.53
CA VAL A 328 -17.38 -10.26 7.97
C VAL A 328 -18.34 -10.46 6.80
N ASP A 329 -17.82 -10.92 5.66
CA ASP A 329 -18.63 -11.23 4.49
C ASP A 329 -19.29 -12.63 4.57
N ALA A 330 -20.08 -12.99 3.55
CA ALA A 330 -20.84 -14.24 3.55
C ALA A 330 -19.94 -15.50 3.53
N ASP A 331 -18.67 -15.36 3.14
CA ASP A 331 -17.68 -16.44 3.13
C ASP A 331 -16.86 -16.49 4.43
N GLY A 332 -17.18 -15.63 5.41
CA GLY A 332 -16.45 -15.54 6.67
C GLY A 332 -15.16 -14.69 6.58
N LYS A 333 -14.94 -13.96 5.49
CA LYS A 333 -13.73 -13.14 5.31
C LYS A 333 -13.88 -11.78 5.97
N ALA A 334 -12.84 -11.36 6.68
CA ALA A 334 -12.78 -10.05 7.30
C ALA A 334 -12.74 -8.92 6.26
N ILE A 335 -13.54 -7.89 6.51
CA ILE A 335 -13.58 -6.64 5.75
C ILE A 335 -13.47 -5.45 6.70
N GLY A 336 -12.81 -4.38 6.27
CA GLY A 336 -12.89 -3.08 6.93
C GLY A 336 -13.89 -2.23 6.19
N ILE A 337 -14.82 -1.63 6.94
CA ILE A 337 -15.90 -0.82 6.40
C ILE A 337 -15.73 0.61 6.92
N SER A 338 -15.48 1.54 5.98
CA SER A 338 -15.48 2.98 6.22
C SER A 338 -16.84 3.55 5.87
N MET A 339 -17.52 4.18 6.82
CA MET A 339 -18.84 4.76 6.55
C MET A 339 -18.72 5.96 5.62
N GLN A 340 -19.72 6.12 4.75
CA GLN A 340 -19.78 7.25 3.83
C GLN A 340 -19.60 8.57 4.59
N ALA A 341 -18.55 9.31 4.25
CA ALA A 341 -18.35 10.66 4.73
C ALA A 341 -19.31 11.63 4.01
N ASP A 342 -19.77 12.65 4.74
CA ASP A 342 -20.54 13.75 4.14
C ASP A 342 -19.62 14.59 3.22
N GLY A 343 -20.18 15.12 2.14
CA GLY A 343 -19.48 15.99 1.21
C GLY A 343 -18.69 15.21 0.15
N ALA A 344 -17.51 15.70 -0.19
CA ALA A 344 -16.63 15.04 -1.16
C ALA A 344 -15.16 15.34 -0.85
N GLY A 345 -14.25 14.48 -1.32
CA GLY A 345 -12.82 14.75 -1.26
C GLY A 345 -12.46 16.10 -1.89
N VAL A 346 -11.43 16.79 -1.39
CA VAL A 346 -10.98 18.07 -1.98
C VAL A 346 -10.59 17.91 -3.45
N THR A 347 -9.99 16.76 -3.81
CA THR A 347 -9.72 16.34 -5.19
C THR A 347 -10.24 14.93 -5.43
N GLY A 348 -10.41 14.53 -6.69
CA GLY A 348 -10.64 13.13 -7.04
C GLY A 348 -11.37 12.97 -8.36
N LEU A 349 -11.83 11.75 -8.62
CA LEU A 349 -12.62 11.46 -9.81
C LEU A 349 -14.09 11.85 -9.61
N TYR A 350 -14.70 12.40 -10.65
CA TYR A 350 -16.12 12.63 -10.78
C TYR A 350 -16.54 12.26 -12.21
N GLN A 351 -17.50 11.33 -12.34
CA GLN A 351 -17.90 10.77 -13.63
C GLN A 351 -16.70 10.28 -14.48
N GLY A 352 -15.69 9.70 -13.84
CA GLY A 352 -14.48 9.20 -14.49
C GLY A 352 -13.48 10.27 -14.94
N LYS A 353 -13.65 11.54 -14.53
CA LYS A 353 -12.73 12.65 -14.84
C LYS A 353 -12.17 13.26 -13.56
N ASP A 354 -10.92 13.72 -13.62
CA ASP A 354 -10.32 14.48 -12.53
C ASP A 354 -11.11 15.77 -12.25
N SER A 355 -11.39 16.01 -10.97
CA SER A 355 -12.22 17.09 -10.48
C SER A 355 -11.77 17.57 -9.10
N TYR A 356 -12.23 18.74 -8.69
CA TYR A 356 -11.97 19.31 -7.38
C TYR A 356 -13.23 19.91 -6.78
N LEU A 357 -13.33 19.87 -5.44
CA LEU A 357 -14.45 20.44 -4.70
C LEU A 357 -14.35 21.97 -4.68
N GLN A 358 -15.43 22.64 -5.08
CA GLN A 358 -15.58 24.08 -4.88
C GLN A 358 -16.07 24.34 -3.45
N VAL A 359 -15.16 24.74 -2.56
CA VAL A 359 -15.46 25.00 -1.14
C VAL A 359 -14.74 26.24 -0.62
N ASP A 360 -15.38 27.00 0.26
CA ASP A 360 -14.76 28.15 0.92
C ASP A 360 -13.83 27.69 2.06
N LEU A 361 -12.54 27.62 1.78
CA LEU A 361 -11.51 27.28 2.78
C LEU A 361 -11.29 28.38 3.84
N SER A 362 -11.90 29.56 3.68
CA SER A 362 -11.88 30.61 4.71
C SER A 362 -13.00 30.45 5.74
N ASP A 363 -13.93 29.52 5.52
CA ASP A 363 -14.98 29.18 6.47
C ASP A 363 -14.36 28.68 7.81
N PRO A 364 -14.82 29.18 8.97
CA PRO A 364 -14.30 28.79 10.28
C PRO A 364 -14.42 27.30 10.59
N ASN A 365 -15.50 26.63 10.17
CA ASN A 365 -15.72 25.20 10.39
C ASN A 365 -14.77 24.38 9.53
N VAL A 366 -14.55 24.78 8.28
CA VAL A 366 -13.57 24.11 7.40
C VAL A 366 -12.15 24.25 7.93
N GLN A 367 -11.75 25.46 8.34
CA GLN A 367 -10.44 25.69 8.95
C GLN A 367 -10.26 24.83 10.21
N ARG A 368 -11.24 24.85 11.11
CA ARG A 368 -11.23 24.04 12.33
C ARG A 368 -11.09 22.55 11.99
N GLY A 369 -11.94 22.04 11.10
CA GLY A 369 -11.97 20.63 10.75
C GLY A 369 -10.67 20.13 10.11
N LEU A 370 -10.02 20.95 9.27
CA LEU A 370 -8.73 20.58 8.66
C LEU A 370 -7.59 20.55 9.70
N TYR A 371 -7.56 21.49 10.65
CA TYR A 371 -6.58 21.47 11.75
C TYR A 371 -6.85 20.34 12.76
N ASP A 372 -8.13 20.05 13.02
CA ASP A 372 -8.56 18.94 13.86
C ASP A 372 -8.15 17.59 13.23
N LEU A 373 -8.33 17.42 11.92
CA LEU A 373 -7.86 16.25 11.17
C LEU A 373 -6.32 16.15 11.17
N GLU A 374 -5.61 17.28 11.06
CA GLU A 374 -4.15 17.31 11.15
C GLU A 374 -3.64 16.90 12.53
N ALA A 375 -4.32 17.32 13.60
CA ALA A 375 -4.01 16.88 14.97
C ALA A 375 -4.25 15.37 15.14
N MET A 376 -5.33 14.88 14.57
CA MET A 376 -5.68 13.46 14.60
C MET A 376 -4.63 12.61 13.89
N ASP A 377 -4.27 12.99 12.66
CA ASP A 377 -3.24 12.32 11.87
C ASP A 377 -1.83 12.49 12.47
N TYR A 378 -1.58 13.55 13.27
CA TYR A 378 -0.34 13.65 14.05
C TYR A 378 -0.24 12.53 15.08
N ILE A 379 -1.33 12.26 15.81
CA ILE A 379 -1.40 11.24 16.87
C ILE A 379 -1.39 9.83 16.29
N THR A 380 -2.17 9.56 15.23
CA THR A 380 -2.23 8.22 14.60
C THR A 380 -1.05 7.98 13.69
N GLY A 381 -0.54 9.01 13.03
CA GLY A 381 0.66 8.96 12.19
C GLY A 381 0.33 8.57 10.78
N GLN A 382 -0.88 8.91 10.36
CA GLN A 382 -1.37 8.70 9.02
C GLN A 382 -0.39 9.30 8.00
N ILE A 383 0.17 8.44 7.16
CA ILE A 383 1.16 8.82 6.15
C ILE A 383 0.53 9.06 4.77
N ASP A 384 -0.74 8.71 4.57
CA ASP A 384 -1.42 8.78 3.27
C ASP A 384 -2.57 9.81 3.22
N ARG A 385 -2.51 10.83 4.08
CA ARG A 385 -3.49 11.94 4.00
C ARG A 385 -3.18 12.86 2.82
N HIS A 386 -3.77 12.58 1.67
CA HIS A 386 -3.78 13.49 0.52
C HIS A 386 -5.13 14.20 0.36
N ALA A 387 -5.22 15.20 -0.53
CA ALA A 387 -6.43 16.00 -0.74
C ALA A 387 -7.68 15.17 -1.12
N GLY A 388 -7.49 14.05 -1.82
CA GLY A 388 -8.59 13.09 -2.06
C GLY A 388 -9.16 12.41 -0.80
N ASN A 389 -8.38 12.29 0.27
CA ASN A 389 -8.78 11.65 1.53
C ASN A 389 -9.21 12.69 2.58
N MET A 390 -9.41 13.95 2.18
CA MET A 390 -9.97 15.03 3.00
C MET A 390 -11.37 15.34 2.47
N PHE A 391 -12.40 14.78 3.08
CA PHE A 391 -13.79 15.06 2.69
C PHE A 391 -14.25 16.34 3.38
N ILE A 392 -14.88 17.22 2.61
CA ILE A 392 -15.48 18.44 3.12
C ILE A 392 -16.92 18.51 2.61
N ASP A 393 -17.84 18.70 3.54
CA ASP A 393 -19.21 19.07 3.23
C ASP A 393 -19.28 20.59 3.00
N PRO A 394 -19.50 21.07 1.75
CA PRO A 394 -19.58 22.49 1.44
C PRO A 394 -20.79 23.20 2.07
N GLU A 395 -21.82 22.48 2.52
CA GLU A 395 -22.99 23.08 3.16
C GLU A 395 -22.73 23.39 4.63
N THR A 396 -22.11 22.46 5.36
CA THR A 396 -21.87 22.58 6.81
C THR A 396 -20.45 23.01 7.18
N GLY A 397 -19.51 22.85 6.26
CA GLY A 397 -18.07 23.00 6.50
C GLY A 397 -17.47 21.83 7.29
N LYS A 398 -18.20 20.73 7.51
CA LYS A 398 -17.71 19.55 8.23
C LYS A 398 -16.59 18.88 7.43
N VAL A 399 -15.50 18.56 8.13
CA VAL A 399 -14.34 17.86 7.56
C VAL A 399 -14.32 16.42 8.07
N THR A 400 -14.02 15.46 7.21
CA THR A 400 -13.90 14.05 7.57
C THR A 400 -12.73 13.40 6.84
N GLY A 401 -11.86 12.72 7.59
CA GLY A 401 -10.75 11.93 7.07
C GLY A 401 -11.17 10.47 6.84
N ILE A 402 -10.87 9.97 5.65
CA ILE A 402 -11.12 8.57 5.23
C ILE A 402 -9.81 7.82 4.96
N ASP A 403 -9.87 6.55 4.62
CA ASP A 403 -8.71 5.74 4.20
C ASP A 403 -7.58 5.71 5.25
N ASN A 404 -7.94 5.18 6.42
CA ASN A 404 -7.13 5.27 7.63
C ASN A 404 -6.20 4.07 7.87
N ASP A 405 -5.97 3.23 6.87
CA ASP A 405 -5.21 1.99 6.98
C ASP A 405 -3.68 2.17 6.99
N LEU A 406 -3.18 3.28 6.44
CA LEU A 406 -1.77 3.67 6.50
C LEU A 406 -1.43 4.54 7.73
N ALA A 407 -2.05 4.25 8.87
CA ALA A 407 -1.77 4.88 10.16
C ALA A 407 -0.95 3.96 11.09
N PHE A 408 -0.51 4.50 12.23
CA PHE A 408 0.25 3.82 13.29
C PHE A 408 1.62 3.25 12.88
N PRO A 409 2.49 4.03 12.22
CA PRO A 409 3.84 3.56 11.92
C PRO A 409 4.57 3.14 13.20
N GLU A 410 5.33 2.05 13.12
CA GLU A 410 6.24 1.61 14.20
C GLU A 410 7.44 2.54 14.35
N LYS A 411 7.72 3.32 13.30
CA LYS A 411 8.77 4.33 13.26
C LYS A 411 8.33 5.59 14.01
N SER A 412 9.27 6.20 14.71
CA SER A 412 9.10 7.55 15.24
C SER A 412 8.94 8.57 14.11
N ARG A 413 8.29 9.70 14.39
CA ARG A 413 8.16 10.79 13.42
C ARG A 413 9.52 11.29 12.94
N GLN A 414 10.50 11.38 13.84
CA GLN A 414 11.85 11.81 13.53
C GLN A 414 12.52 10.88 12.52
N GLN A 415 12.38 9.55 12.69
CA GLN A 415 12.91 8.57 11.73
C GLN A 415 12.23 8.72 10.37
N MET A 416 10.90 8.82 10.33
CA MET A 416 10.18 9.05 9.06
C MET A 416 10.67 10.31 8.33
N LEU A 417 10.94 11.40 9.04
CA LEU A 417 11.46 12.63 8.43
C LEU A 417 12.93 12.52 7.95
N GLN A 418 13.71 11.58 8.49
CA GLN A 418 15.13 11.40 8.16
C GLN A 418 15.39 10.39 7.04
N GLU A 419 14.45 9.47 6.77
CA GLU A 419 14.59 8.36 5.82
C GLU A 419 14.45 8.75 4.32
N GLY A 420 14.37 10.04 4.01
CA GLY A 420 14.44 10.56 2.64
C GLY A 420 13.19 11.32 2.17
N ALA A 421 13.25 11.86 0.95
CA ALA A 421 12.21 12.74 0.39
C ALA A 421 10.84 12.05 0.28
N ASP A 422 10.81 10.75 -0.01
CA ASP A 422 9.56 9.99 -0.19
C ASP A 422 8.79 9.86 1.13
N TYR A 423 9.46 9.63 2.26
CA TYR A 423 8.80 9.62 3.58
C TYR A 423 8.41 11.03 4.02
N ALA A 424 9.31 12.00 3.85
CA ALA A 424 9.05 13.37 4.23
C ALA A 424 7.83 13.96 3.52
N SER A 425 7.60 13.61 2.24
CA SER A 425 6.42 14.05 1.47
C SER A 425 5.08 13.47 1.96
N LYS A 426 5.11 12.34 2.66
CA LYS A 426 3.92 11.60 3.11
C LYS A 426 3.34 12.16 4.41
N VAL A 427 4.21 12.49 5.36
CA VAL A 427 3.83 13.00 6.69
C VAL A 427 3.72 14.53 6.74
N CYS A 428 2.93 15.05 7.68
CA CYS A 428 3.01 16.48 8.03
C CYS A 428 4.34 16.76 8.76
N ALA A 429 5.05 17.83 8.40
CA ALA A 429 6.41 18.10 8.90
C ALA A 429 6.49 18.28 10.43
N GLY A 430 5.40 18.77 11.05
CA GLY A 430 5.35 19.05 12.49
C GLY A 430 3.93 18.97 13.05
N PRO A 431 3.73 19.39 14.32
CA PRO A 431 2.39 19.51 14.88
C PRO A 431 1.59 20.63 14.21
N PRO A 432 0.24 20.59 14.29
CA PRO A 432 -0.63 21.64 13.77
C PRO A 432 -0.21 23.02 14.30
N LYS A 433 -0.12 24.02 13.42
CA LYS A 433 0.27 25.39 13.81
C LYS A 433 -0.82 26.13 14.57
N LEU A 434 -2.07 25.85 14.24
CA LEU A 434 -3.26 26.41 14.90
C LEU A 434 -4.09 25.27 15.47
N MET A 435 -4.78 25.54 16.58
CA MET A 435 -5.72 24.60 17.17
C MET A 435 -6.84 25.35 17.87
N HIS A 436 -8.07 24.91 17.71
CA HIS A 436 -9.19 25.47 18.47
C HIS A 436 -9.03 25.15 19.97
N ARG A 437 -9.45 26.06 20.85
CA ARG A 437 -9.41 25.85 22.31
C ARG A 437 -10.08 24.55 22.74
N ASP A 438 -11.30 24.27 22.28
CA ASP A 438 -11.99 23.01 22.59
C ASP A 438 -11.17 21.77 22.20
N THR A 439 -10.51 21.78 21.04
CA THR A 439 -9.71 20.66 20.56
C THR A 439 -8.47 20.49 21.44
N ALA A 440 -7.80 21.60 21.79
CA ALA A 440 -6.67 21.59 22.71
C ALA A 440 -7.06 21.01 24.08
N GLU A 441 -8.21 21.41 24.63
CA GLU A 441 -8.72 20.89 25.91
C GLU A 441 -9.02 19.39 25.84
N LYS A 442 -9.66 18.91 24.78
CA LYS A 442 -9.91 17.47 24.57
C LYS A 442 -8.62 16.65 24.54
N ILE A 443 -7.62 17.12 23.79
CA ILE A 443 -6.31 16.46 23.68
C ILE A 443 -5.59 16.46 25.04
N LEU A 444 -5.61 17.59 25.76
CA LEU A 444 -4.99 17.70 27.09
C LEU A 444 -5.64 16.80 28.14
N ASN A 445 -6.94 16.54 28.01
CA ASN A 445 -7.74 15.73 28.92
C ASN A 445 -7.74 14.22 28.57
N THR A 446 -7.21 13.83 27.41
CA THR A 446 -7.12 12.42 27.03
C THR A 446 -5.98 11.75 27.82
N ASP A 447 -6.28 10.66 28.52
CA ASP A 447 -5.26 9.88 29.25
C ASP A 447 -4.49 8.96 28.27
N PRO A 448 -3.16 9.11 28.15
CA PRO A 448 -2.36 8.26 27.27
C PRO A 448 -2.40 6.77 27.61
N GLU A 449 -2.57 6.39 28.88
CA GLU A 449 -2.62 4.98 29.29
C GLU A 449 -3.98 4.34 29.01
N ASP A 450 -5.07 5.12 29.10
CA ASP A 450 -6.38 4.68 28.67
C ASP A 450 -6.42 4.47 27.15
N LEU A 451 -5.80 5.37 26.38
CA LEU A 451 -5.63 5.20 24.93
C LEU A 451 -4.84 3.93 24.61
N ARG A 452 -3.70 3.70 25.30
CA ARG A 452 -2.89 2.49 25.14
C ARG A 452 -3.71 1.22 25.35
N ARG A 453 -4.49 1.19 26.44
CA ARG A 453 -5.35 0.05 26.80
C ARG A 453 -6.45 -0.17 25.76
N GLN A 454 -7.14 0.87 25.34
CA GLN A 454 -8.20 0.79 24.32
C GLN A 454 -7.68 0.21 23.00
N LEU A 455 -6.52 0.66 22.53
CA LEU A 455 -5.90 0.15 21.30
C LEU A 455 -5.46 -1.32 21.42
N LYS A 456 -4.96 -1.71 22.59
CA LYS A 456 -4.50 -3.07 22.86
C LYS A 456 -5.66 -4.08 22.96
N ASP A 457 -6.75 -3.67 23.58
CA ASP A 457 -7.90 -4.52 23.86
C ASP A 457 -8.97 -4.48 22.75
N MET A 458 -8.70 -3.80 21.64
CA MET A 458 -9.63 -3.64 20.51
C MET A 458 -10.05 -5.02 19.94
N PRO A 459 -11.37 -5.32 19.89
CA PRO A 459 -11.87 -6.58 19.34
C PRO A 459 -11.65 -6.64 17.83
N ARG A 460 -11.36 -7.83 17.31
CA ARG A 460 -11.01 -8.06 15.90
C ARG A 460 -11.59 -9.39 15.41
N PRO A 461 -12.07 -9.48 14.16
CA PRO A 461 -12.51 -10.75 13.59
C PRO A 461 -11.30 -11.67 13.32
N ASP A 462 -11.58 -12.95 13.13
CA ASP A 462 -10.55 -13.94 12.81
C ASP A 462 -9.83 -13.56 11.50
N GLY A 463 -8.51 -13.81 11.45
CA GLY A 463 -7.67 -13.45 10.30
C GLY A 463 -7.18 -11.99 10.28
N VAL A 464 -7.54 -11.16 11.27
CA VAL A 464 -7.06 -9.78 11.39
C VAL A 464 -6.04 -9.64 12.54
N ALA A 465 -4.80 -9.31 12.19
CA ALA A 465 -3.71 -9.11 13.15
C ALA A 465 -3.91 -7.85 13.99
N PRO A 466 -3.44 -7.83 15.25
CA PRO A 466 -3.48 -6.64 16.08
C PRO A 466 -2.54 -5.55 15.55
N LEU A 467 -2.66 -4.35 16.10
CA LEU A 467 -1.54 -3.41 16.09
C LEU A 467 -0.39 -3.98 16.93
N SER A 468 0.85 -3.77 16.50
CA SER A 468 2.01 -4.13 17.32
C SER A 468 2.12 -3.20 18.53
N ASP A 469 2.77 -3.67 19.60
CA ASP A 469 3.03 -2.82 20.78
C ASP A 469 3.81 -1.55 20.38
N LYS A 470 4.73 -1.63 19.41
CA LYS A 470 5.46 -0.47 18.89
C LYS A 470 4.54 0.55 18.21
N ALA A 471 3.59 0.09 17.40
CA ALA A 471 2.63 0.96 16.72
C ALA A 471 1.72 1.69 17.72
N ILE A 472 1.26 0.98 18.76
CA ILE A 472 0.47 1.55 19.87
C ILE A 472 1.30 2.57 20.64
N ASP A 473 2.52 2.21 21.04
CA ASP A 473 3.42 3.06 21.83
C ASP A 473 3.80 4.31 21.05
N GLY A 474 4.03 4.19 19.75
CA GLY A 474 4.27 5.32 18.87
C GLY A 474 3.10 6.32 18.88
N ALA A 475 1.85 5.87 18.86
CA ALA A 475 0.69 6.77 18.93
C ALA A 475 0.54 7.42 20.31
N VAL A 476 0.76 6.66 21.38
CA VAL A 476 0.75 7.15 22.77
C VAL A 476 1.81 8.22 22.98
N GLU A 477 3.03 8.01 22.49
CA GLU A 477 4.10 9.01 22.58
C GLU A 477 3.77 10.27 21.78
N ARG A 478 3.16 10.15 20.59
CA ARG A 478 2.74 11.31 19.80
C ARG A 478 1.59 12.09 20.43
N LEU A 479 0.68 11.43 21.15
CA LEU A 479 -0.28 12.13 22.02
C LEU A 479 0.44 12.92 23.12
N LYS A 480 1.41 12.31 23.82
CA LYS A 480 2.18 12.98 24.87
C LYS A 480 2.99 14.17 24.33
N GLU A 481 3.61 14.03 23.17
CA GLU A 481 4.30 15.12 22.46
C GLU A 481 3.35 16.28 22.16
N LEU A 482 2.17 15.99 21.60
CA LEU A 482 1.19 17.01 21.28
C LEU A 482 0.66 17.73 22.53
N GLN A 483 0.42 16.99 23.61
CA GLN A 483 0.08 17.57 24.91
C GLN A 483 1.22 18.45 25.47
N ALA A 484 2.47 18.03 25.32
CA ALA A 484 3.63 18.82 25.74
C ALA A 484 3.74 20.13 24.95
N HIS A 485 3.47 20.09 23.63
CA HIS A 485 3.40 21.28 22.79
C HIS A 485 2.29 22.24 23.22
N LEU A 486 1.10 21.73 23.55
CA LEU A 486 -0.03 22.54 24.01
C LEU A 486 0.21 23.17 25.39
N ARG A 487 0.88 22.46 26.30
CA ARG A 487 1.23 22.97 27.63
C ARG A 487 2.33 24.04 27.58
N ASN A 488 3.09 24.13 26.49
CA ASN A 488 4.15 25.12 26.33
C ASN A 488 3.59 26.40 25.65
N PRO A 489 3.49 27.55 26.35
CA PRO A 489 2.97 28.78 25.75
C PRO A 489 3.86 29.35 24.64
N LYS A 490 5.13 28.94 24.58
CA LYS A 490 6.08 29.26 23.50
C LYS A 490 6.22 28.11 22.49
N GLY A 491 5.33 27.12 22.57
CA GLY A 491 5.30 25.97 21.70
C GLY A 491 4.91 26.33 20.26
N PRO A 492 5.00 25.35 19.35
CA PRO A 492 4.71 25.56 17.93
C PRO A 492 3.21 25.71 17.61
N ILE A 493 2.34 25.42 18.59
CA ILE A 493 0.88 25.43 18.42
C ILE A 493 0.33 26.71 19.03
N LYS A 494 -0.35 27.51 18.22
CA LYS A 494 -1.12 28.66 18.68
C LYS A 494 -2.58 28.25 18.87
N VAL A 495 -3.01 28.21 20.13
CA VAL A 495 -4.42 27.99 20.46
C VAL A 495 -5.23 29.25 20.13
N VAL A 496 -6.34 29.08 19.44
CA VAL A 496 -7.27 30.14 19.04
C VAL A 496 -8.69 29.85 19.52
N ASP A 497 -9.45 30.89 19.76
CA ASP A 497 -10.86 30.79 20.19
C ASP A 497 -11.83 30.84 19.00
N GLU A 498 -11.34 31.31 17.86
CA GLU A 498 -12.09 31.38 16.62
C GLU A 498 -11.14 31.24 15.43
N PHE A 499 -11.63 30.54 14.41
CA PHE A 499 -11.05 30.62 13.07
C PHE A 499 -11.78 31.72 12.29
N ASN A 500 -11.04 32.49 11.51
CA ASN A 500 -11.58 33.61 10.75
C ASN A 500 -10.70 33.89 9.53
N LYS A 501 -10.98 34.98 8.82
CA LYS A 501 -10.20 35.38 7.65
C LYS A 501 -8.71 35.62 7.96
N LYS A 502 -8.36 36.10 9.15
CA LYS A 502 -6.97 36.37 9.53
C LYS A 502 -6.19 35.08 9.75
N THR A 503 -6.81 34.06 10.36
CA THR A 503 -6.17 32.74 10.52
C THR A 503 -5.94 32.08 9.17
N TYR A 504 -6.93 32.16 8.27
CA TYR A 504 -6.81 31.68 6.89
C TYR A 504 -5.66 32.38 6.14
N GLU A 505 -5.66 33.72 6.10
CA GLU A 505 -4.61 34.48 5.41
C GLU A 505 -3.21 34.21 5.97
N ALA A 506 -3.10 34.02 7.30
CA ALA A 506 -1.84 33.66 7.94
C ALA A 506 -1.36 32.28 7.49
N ALA A 507 -2.23 31.27 7.49
CA ALA A 507 -1.91 29.90 7.08
C ALA A 507 -1.49 29.83 5.60
N ILE A 508 -2.23 30.49 4.70
CA ILE A 508 -1.88 30.56 3.27
C ILE A 508 -0.53 31.27 3.07
N LYS A 509 -0.27 32.35 3.81
CA LYS A 509 1.01 33.08 3.72
C LYS A 509 2.18 32.25 4.22
N GLU A 510 2.00 31.48 5.29
CA GLU A 510 3.03 30.56 5.81
C GLU A 510 3.35 29.48 4.78
N GLN A 511 2.32 28.79 4.27
CA GLN A 511 2.47 27.81 3.20
C GLN A 511 3.19 28.36 1.97
N SER A 512 2.92 29.62 1.58
CA SER A 512 3.57 30.31 0.45
C SER A 512 5.09 30.45 0.65
N LYS A 513 5.51 30.81 1.87
CA LYS A 513 6.92 31.07 2.20
C LYS A 513 7.74 29.79 2.13
N ASP A 514 7.19 28.71 2.66
CA ASP A 514 7.92 27.44 2.78
C ASP A 514 8.24 26.83 1.42
N ILE A 515 7.36 27.04 0.43
CA ILE A 515 7.59 26.62 -0.96
C ILE A 515 8.37 27.66 -1.79
N GLY A 516 8.87 28.73 -1.16
CA GLY A 516 9.66 29.78 -1.81
C GLY A 516 8.88 30.68 -2.77
N MET A 517 7.58 30.88 -2.54
CA MET A 517 6.71 31.68 -3.42
C MET A 517 6.35 33.04 -2.85
N LYS A 518 6.20 34.02 -3.75
CA LYS A 518 5.80 35.40 -3.41
C LYS A 518 4.29 35.50 -3.14
N ASP A 519 3.47 34.72 -3.85
CA ASP A 519 2.03 34.60 -3.63
C ASP A 519 1.52 33.29 -4.24
N LEU A 520 0.79 32.49 -3.46
CA LEU A 520 0.13 31.28 -3.96
C LEU A 520 -0.89 31.56 -5.07
N ARG A 521 -1.33 32.82 -5.23
CA ARG A 521 -2.32 33.22 -6.26
C ARG A 521 -1.73 33.26 -7.67
N GLN A 522 -0.42 33.09 -7.82
CA GLN A 522 0.29 33.33 -9.08
C GLN A 522 0.98 32.10 -9.69
N ALA A 523 0.87 30.91 -9.10
CA ALA A 523 1.58 29.75 -9.62
C ALA A 523 0.67 28.51 -9.65
N GLY A 524 0.61 27.85 -10.80
CA GLY A 524 -0.09 26.57 -10.98
C GLY A 524 0.88 25.41 -11.18
N ASP A 525 1.81 25.57 -12.13
CA ASP A 525 2.63 24.46 -12.61
C ASP A 525 4.00 24.31 -11.92
N GLU A 526 4.66 25.41 -11.54
CA GLU A 526 5.92 25.36 -10.76
C GLU A 526 5.74 24.80 -9.34
N ILE A 527 4.51 24.83 -8.84
CA ILE A 527 4.13 24.46 -7.48
C ILE A 527 4.28 22.96 -7.24
N TYR A 528 3.73 22.14 -8.14
CA TYR A 528 3.60 20.71 -7.88
C TYR A 528 4.95 20.00 -7.88
N ASN A 529 5.85 20.36 -8.80
CA ASN A 529 7.16 19.72 -8.89
C ASN A 529 8.08 20.03 -7.69
N LYS A 530 7.88 21.19 -7.02
CA LYS A 530 8.60 21.56 -5.80
C LYS A 530 7.92 21.02 -4.54
N SER A 531 6.59 21.03 -4.47
CA SER A 531 5.81 20.63 -3.29
C SER A 531 5.59 19.12 -3.14
N ALA A 532 5.53 18.35 -4.23
CA ALA A 532 5.46 16.88 -4.15
C ALA A 532 6.69 16.26 -3.47
N ASN A 533 7.82 16.98 -3.49
CA ASN A 533 9.07 16.60 -2.83
C ASN A 533 9.29 17.27 -1.46
N GLN A 534 8.35 18.07 -0.98
CA GLN A 534 8.45 18.78 0.31
C GLN A 534 7.35 18.29 1.26
N ALA A 535 7.69 18.19 2.55
CA ALA A 535 6.73 17.75 3.56
C ALA A 535 5.50 18.68 3.61
N LYS A 536 4.32 18.08 3.80
CA LYS A 536 3.05 18.81 3.99
C LYS A 536 3.23 19.71 5.22
N GLN A 537 2.95 21.01 5.10
CA GLN A 537 3.10 21.97 6.21
C GLN A 537 1.79 22.22 6.96
N SER A 538 0.66 22.10 6.28
CA SER A 538 -0.68 22.08 6.87
C SER A 538 -1.70 21.45 5.92
N TYR A 539 -2.81 20.94 6.45
CA TYR A 539 -3.90 20.41 5.61
C TYR A 539 -4.69 21.50 4.90
N LEU A 540 -4.90 22.64 5.56
CA LEU A 540 -5.49 23.83 4.93
C LEU A 540 -4.67 24.32 3.73
N GLY A 541 -3.35 24.43 3.89
CA GLY A 541 -2.44 24.78 2.81
C GLY A 541 -2.51 23.75 1.68
N SER A 542 -2.42 22.46 2.00
CA SER A 542 -2.48 21.37 1.01
C SER A 542 -3.79 21.37 0.21
N ALA A 543 -4.94 21.56 0.86
CA ALA A 543 -6.24 21.67 0.19
C ALA A 543 -6.28 22.85 -0.78
N ALA A 544 -5.88 24.05 -0.31
CA ALA A 544 -5.83 25.25 -1.14
C ALA A 544 -4.91 25.08 -2.36
N MET A 545 -3.77 24.40 -2.19
CA MET A 545 -2.82 24.14 -3.27
C MET A 545 -3.39 23.22 -4.34
N ASN A 546 -4.03 22.13 -3.93
CA ASN A 546 -4.58 21.16 -4.86
C ASN A 546 -5.76 21.73 -5.66
N ILE A 547 -6.66 22.49 -5.00
CA ILE A 547 -7.75 23.21 -5.69
C ILE A 547 -7.18 24.13 -6.77
N ARG A 548 -6.20 24.99 -6.43
CA ARG A 548 -5.60 25.94 -7.39
C ARG A 548 -4.89 25.26 -8.54
N ARG A 549 -4.20 24.15 -8.28
CA ARG A 549 -3.60 23.35 -9.35
C ARG A 549 -4.66 22.92 -10.35
N TYR A 550 -5.78 22.36 -9.86
CA TYR A 550 -6.83 21.85 -10.70
C TYR A 550 -7.55 22.97 -11.47
N GLU A 551 -7.75 24.12 -10.82
CA GLU A 551 -8.21 25.36 -11.47
C GLU A 551 -7.31 25.78 -12.64
N ASN A 552 -5.99 25.82 -12.42
CA ASN A 552 -5.02 26.20 -13.47
C ASN A 552 -4.94 25.19 -14.62
N GLN A 553 -5.24 23.92 -14.34
CA GLN A 553 -5.33 22.86 -15.35
C GLN A 553 -6.66 22.90 -16.12
N GLY A 554 -7.59 23.81 -15.78
CA GLY A 554 -8.91 23.90 -16.40
C GLY A 554 -9.79 22.68 -16.10
N LEU A 555 -9.53 21.98 -14.98
CA LEU A 555 -10.32 20.83 -14.56
C LEU A 555 -11.71 21.28 -14.07
N THR A 556 -12.63 20.32 -14.00
CA THR A 556 -14.04 20.62 -13.70
C THR A 556 -14.23 20.83 -12.19
N PRO A 557 -14.74 21.99 -11.74
CA PRO A 557 -15.20 22.16 -10.37
C PRO A 557 -16.45 21.31 -10.12
N ARG A 558 -16.60 20.80 -8.90
CA ARG A 558 -17.83 20.15 -8.44
C ARG A 558 -18.39 20.84 -7.21
N ASN A 559 -19.71 20.97 -7.20
CA ASN A 559 -20.48 21.53 -6.08
C ASN A 559 -21.41 20.46 -5.48
N GLU A 560 -21.50 19.31 -6.14
CA GLU A 560 -22.33 18.18 -5.71
C GLU A 560 -21.69 17.47 -4.52
N THR A 561 -22.50 17.26 -3.49
CA THR A 561 -22.13 16.58 -2.25
C THR A 561 -22.57 15.13 -2.31
N GLY A 562 -21.69 14.20 -1.89
CA GLY A 562 -22.14 12.90 -1.43
C GLY A 562 -22.70 13.10 -0.03
N ILE A 563 -24.02 13.05 0.15
CA ILE A 563 -24.59 13.03 1.51
C ILE A 563 -24.48 11.60 2.01
N ALA A 564 -23.93 11.41 3.21
CA ALA A 564 -23.99 10.11 3.86
C ALA A 564 -25.47 9.70 3.96
N GLN A 565 -25.87 8.64 3.27
CA GLN A 565 -27.26 8.19 3.32
C GLN A 565 -27.56 7.70 4.73
N ARG A 566 -28.22 8.58 5.51
CA ARG A 566 -28.72 8.29 6.85
C ARG A 566 -30.16 7.82 6.69
N ASN A 567 -30.49 6.66 7.25
CA ASN A 567 -31.88 6.24 7.29
C ASN A 567 -32.65 7.22 8.19
N SER A 568 -33.71 7.83 7.67
CA SER A 568 -34.65 8.54 8.54
C SER A 568 -35.16 7.63 9.67
N ASP A 569 -35.34 6.35 9.38
CA ASP A 569 -35.90 5.38 10.35
C ASP A 569 -34.87 4.92 11.38
N GLY A 570 -33.59 4.83 10.98
CA GLY A 570 -32.48 4.55 11.91
C GLY A 570 -32.21 5.73 12.85
N LEU A 571 -32.30 6.97 12.36
CA LEU A 571 -32.22 8.16 13.20
C LEU A 571 -33.41 8.27 14.16
N LYS A 572 -34.63 7.92 13.71
CA LYS A 572 -35.81 7.81 14.59
C LYS A 572 -35.60 6.75 15.67
N GLN A 573 -35.11 5.56 15.32
CA GLN A 573 -34.87 4.50 16.29
C GLN A 573 -33.80 4.90 17.32
N LEU A 574 -32.73 5.56 16.88
CA LEU A 574 -31.69 6.07 17.78
C LEU A 574 -32.23 7.17 18.70
N ALA A 575 -33.10 8.04 18.17
CA ALA A 575 -33.81 9.05 18.94
C ALA A 575 -34.71 8.41 20.00
N ASP A 576 -35.48 7.38 19.63
CA ASP A 576 -36.35 6.62 20.54
C ASP A 576 -35.53 5.91 21.65
N GLN A 577 -34.41 5.27 21.30
CA GLN A 577 -33.52 4.63 22.26
C GLN A 577 -32.93 5.65 23.25
N ASN A 578 -32.48 6.80 22.75
CA ASN A 578 -31.89 7.83 23.59
C ASN A 578 -32.94 8.48 24.51
N ALA A 579 -34.14 8.74 23.98
CA ALA A 579 -35.28 9.21 24.76
C ALA A 579 -35.66 8.21 25.87
N GLY A 580 -35.66 6.91 25.56
CA GLY A 580 -35.88 5.84 26.54
C GLY A 580 -34.84 5.82 27.66
N LYS A 581 -33.55 5.98 27.33
CA LYS A 581 -32.46 6.07 28.32
C LYS A 581 -32.59 7.31 29.20
N ILE A 582 -32.97 8.45 28.63
CA ILE A 582 -33.23 9.68 29.40
C ILE A 582 -34.40 9.46 30.35
N ALA A 583 -35.49 8.86 29.89
CA ALA A 583 -36.65 8.57 30.72
C ALA A 583 -36.28 7.63 31.89
N GLN A 584 -35.48 6.60 31.65
CA GLN A 584 -34.99 5.71 32.70
C GLN A 584 -34.11 6.45 33.70
N ALA A 585 -33.13 7.23 33.23
CA ALA A 585 -32.25 8.01 34.10
C ALA A 585 -33.02 9.05 34.94
N GLN A 586 -34.11 9.61 34.39
CA GLN A 586 -35.01 10.50 35.13
C GLN A 586 -35.82 9.77 36.21
N GLN A 587 -36.25 8.53 35.97
CA GLN A 587 -36.87 7.69 37.00
C GLN A 587 -35.88 7.35 38.12
N ASP A 588 -34.65 6.97 37.77
CA ASP A 588 -33.61 6.65 38.73
C ASP A 588 -33.28 7.88 39.60
N LEU A 589 -33.22 9.08 38.99
CA LEU A 589 -33.02 10.34 39.70
C LEU A 589 -34.15 10.64 40.71
N GLN A 590 -35.40 10.33 40.37
CA GLN A 590 -36.53 10.49 41.28
C GLN A 590 -36.42 9.53 42.47
N GLN A 591 -36.12 8.25 42.22
CA GLN A 591 -35.97 7.25 43.28
C GLN A 591 -34.81 7.60 44.22
N ASP A 592 -33.65 7.95 43.67
CA ASP A 592 -32.48 8.35 44.46
C ASP A 592 -32.75 9.65 45.24
N GLY A 593 -33.48 10.59 44.65
CA GLY A 593 -33.93 11.82 45.30
C GLY A 593 -34.85 11.57 46.50
N GLU A 594 -35.80 10.64 46.37
CA GLU A 594 -36.67 10.22 47.48
C GLU A 594 -35.88 9.55 48.61
N VAL A 595 -34.92 8.68 48.27
CA VAL A 595 -34.04 8.05 49.25
C VAL A 595 -33.23 9.12 50.00
N LEU A 596 -32.65 10.08 49.28
CA LEU A 596 -31.91 11.19 49.89
C LEU A 596 -32.80 12.04 50.81
N ALA A 597 -34.05 12.31 50.41
CA ALA A 597 -35.02 13.04 51.23
C ALA A 597 -35.39 12.29 52.52
N LYS A 598 -35.66 10.98 52.44
CA LYS A 598 -35.98 10.11 53.59
C LYS A 598 -34.81 10.00 54.57
N VAL A 599 -33.58 9.93 54.06
CA VAL A 599 -32.36 9.93 54.88
C VAL A 599 -32.17 11.27 55.59
N LYS A 600 -32.41 12.41 54.92
CA LYS A 600 -32.29 13.76 55.50
C LYS A 600 -33.35 14.09 56.55
N GLN A 601 -34.57 13.55 56.45
CA GLN A 601 -35.66 13.79 57.40
C GLN A 601 -35.54 12.97 58.70
N GLY A 602 -34.48 12.16 58.88
CA GLY A 602 -34.27 11.39 60.12
C GLY A 602 -35.23 10.22 60.32
N GLY A 603 -35.95 9.79 59.28
CA GLY A 603 -37.01 8.77 59.36
C GLY A 603 -36.54 7.32 59.48
N LEU A 604 -35.26 7.02 59.22
CA LEU A 604 -34.74 5.64 59.26
C LEU A 604 -34.19 5.31 60.66
N LYS A 605 -35.08 4.91 61.58
CA LYS A 605 -34.70 4.39 62.90
C LYS A 605 -34.35 2.90 62.80
N GLY A 606 -33.05 2.59 62.73
CA GLY A 606 -32.54 1.22 62.87
C GLY A 606 -31.26 0.95 62.05
N VAL A 607 -30.36 0.11 62.57
CA VAL A 607 -29.09 -0.26 61.91
C VAL A 607 -29.32 -0.96 60.56
N ALA A 608 -30.35 -1.80 60.46
CA ALA A 608 -30.74 -2.47 59.21
C ALA A 608 -31.17 -1.49 58.11
N ALA A 609 -31.87 -0.40 58.47
CA ALA A 609 -32.33 0.63 57.53
C ALA A 609 -31.17 1.48 56.99
N ARG A 610 -30.10 1.69 57.79
CA ARG A 610 -28.86 2.35 57.32
C ARG A 610 -27.99 1.43 56.46
N MET A 611 -28.01 0.12 56.72
CA MET A 611 -27.30 -0.85 55.88
C MET A 611 -27.96 -1.05 54.51
N GLN A 612 -29.29 -0.93 54.40
CA GLN A 612 -30.02 -1.08 53.13
C GLN A 612 -29.98 0.16 52.23
N HIS A 613 -29.95 1.38 52.80
CA HIS A 613 -30.13 2.62 52.02
C HIS A 613 -28.88 3.53 51.93
N GLY A 614 -27.79 3.19 52.62
CA GLY A 614 -26.54 3.97 52.60
C GLY A 614 -26.57 5.25 53.46
N SER A 615 -25.44 5.97 53.49
CA SER A 615 -25.33 7.29 54.14
C SER A 615 -25.91 8.41 53.27
N ALA A 616 -26.24 9.55 53.86
CA ALA A 616 -26.70 10.74 53.13
C ALA A 616 -25.72 11.16 52.03
N ASP A 617 -24.41 11.01 52.28
CA ASP A 617 -23.36 11.33 51.31
C ASP A 617 -23.35 10.36 50.13
N SER A 618 -23.57 9.06 50.40
CA SER A 618 -23.66 8.05 49.34
C SER A 618 -24.91 8.23 48.47
N ALA A 619 -26.06 8.59 49.06
CA ALA A 619 -27.28 8.89 48.32
C ALA A 619 -27.12 10.19 47.49
N LYS A 620 -26.42 11.19 48.04
CA LYS A 620 -26.09 12.41 47.29
C LYS A 620 -25.17 12.14 46.11
N ALA A 621 -24.14 11.31 46.28
CA ALA A 621 -23.22 10.95 45.19
C ALA A 621 -23.93 10.23 44.03
N LYS A 622 -24.91 9.37 44.34
CA LYS A 622 -25.77 8.72 43.32
C LYS A 622 -26.61 9.75 42.55
N VAL A 623 -27.28 10.66 43.26
CA VAL A 623 -28.06 11.75 42.62
C VAL A 623 -27.17 12.60 41.69
N ASP A 624 -25.98 12.98 42.16
CA ASP A 624 -25.05 13.80 41.37
C ASP A 624 -24.56 13.02 40.11
N SER A 625 -24.25 11.72 40.25
CA SER A 625 -23.85 10.85 39.15
C SER A 625 -24.97 10.64 38.11
N THR A 626 -26.21 10.46 38.56
CA THR A 626 -27.38 10.31 37.67
C THR A 626 -27.67 11.60 36.90
N MET A 627 -27.52 12.77 37.54
CA MET A 627 -27.63 14.06 36.84
C MET A 627 -26.56 14.24 35.74
N GLU A 628 -25.34 13.76 35.99
CA GLU A 628 -24.26 13.81 34.99
C GLU A 628 -24.52 12.88 33.81
N THR A 629 -25.14 11.72 34.08
CA THR A 629 -25.60 10.79 33.05
C THR A 629 -26.69 11.41 32.17
N ILE A 630 -27.68 12.08 32.76
CA ILE A 630 -28.72 12.80 32.01
C ILE A 630 -28.10 13.86 31.09
N LYS A 631 -27.15 14.67 31.59
CA LYS A 631 -26.47 15.68 30.76
C LYS A 631 -25.73 15.07 29.56
N LYS A 632 -25.10 13.91 29.73
CA LYS A 632 -24.45 13.19 28.62
C LYS A 632 -25.47 12.73 27.58
N LEU A 633 -26.58 12.17 28.02
CA LEU A 633 -27.65 11.71 27.14
C LEU A 633 -28.35 12.87 26.42
N GLU A 634 -28.53 14.01 27.08
CA GLU A 634 -29.05 15.24 26.45
C GLU A 634 -28.11 15.77 25.37
N LYS A 635 -26.78 15.75 25.61
CA LYS A 635 -25.79 16.09 24.59
C LYS A 635 -25.79 15.11 23.42
N GLN A 636 -26.09 13.84 23.70
CA GLN A 636 -26.28 12.83 22.68
C GLN A 636 -27.54 13.11 21.85
N SER A 637 -28.64 13.58 22.46
CA SER A 637 -29.83 14.05 21.73
C SER A 637 -29.51 15.19 20.75
N ASP A 638 -28.70 16.16 21.18
CA ASP A 638 -28.29 17.28 20.32
C ASP A 638 -27.44 16.81 19.13
N ARG A 639 -26.59 15.80 19.34
CA ARG A 639 -25.84 15.15 18.25
C ARG A 639 -26.76 14.42 17.29
N ILE A 640 -27.74 13.67 17.77
CA ILE A 640 -28.71 12.96 16.93
C ILE A 640 -29.47 13.96 16.05
N LEU A 641 -29.89 15.10 16.61
CA LEU A 641 -30.55 16.18 15.86
C LEU A 641 -29.64 16.77 14.77
N ALA A 642 -28.39 17.05 15.11
CA ALA A 642 -27.40 17.61 14.18
C ALA A 642 -27.02 16.60 13.07
N MET A 643 -27.35 15.32 13.26
CA MET A 643 -27.14 14.26 12.28
C MET A 643 -28.35 14.04 11.36
N ALA A 644 -29.46 14.73 11.56
CA ALA A 644 -30.64 14.56 10.73
C ALA A 644 -30.69 15.62 9.62
N ASP A 645 -31.17 15.25 8.43
CA ASP A 645 -31.60 16.25 7.44
C ASP A 645 -32.78 17.07 8.00
N ASP A 646 -33.09 18.23 7.42
CA ASP A 646 -34.11 19.13 7.96
C ASP A 646 -35.47 18.44 8.19
N LYS A 647 -35.83 17.50 7.31
CA LYS A 647 -37.08 16.74 7.40
C LYS A 647 -37.06 15.78 8.58
N THR A 648 -36.04 14.94 8.68
CA THR A 648 -35.88 13.96 9.75
C THR A 648 -35.66 14.65 11.09
N ALA A 649 -34.91 15.75 11.11
CA ALA A 649 -34.67 16.57 12.31
C ALA A 649 -36.00 17.12 12.85
N THR A 650 -36.88 17.57 11.96
CA THR A 650 -38.23 18.03 12.32
C THR A 650 -39.07 16.90 12.93
N GLU A 651 -38.94 15.68 12.42
CA GLU A 651 -39.68 14.50 12.90
C GLU A 651 -39.18 14.00 14.28
N ILE A 652 -37.86 13.97 14.51
CA ILE A 652 -37.26 13.39 15.74
C ILE A 652 -37.07 14.40 16.87
N ALA A 653 -37.02 15.71 16.59
CA ALA A 653 -36.80 16.73 17.62
C ALA A 653 -37.78 16.67 18.80
N PRO A 654 -39.10 16.46 18.58
CA PRO A 654 -40.04 16.29 19.68
C PRO A 654 -39.73 15.08 20.58
N GLN A 655 -39.31 13.95 20.01
CA GLN A 655 -38.98 12.72 20.74
C GLN A 655 -37.80 12.93 21.68
N LEU A 656 -36.85 13.78 21.27
CA LEU A 656 -35.65 14.12 22.01
C LEU A 656 -35.85 15.30 22.99
N GLY A 657 -37.06 15.82 23.12
CA GLY A 657 -37.37 16.97 23.99
C GLY A 657 -36.73 18.27 23.48
N ARG A 658 -36.58 18.42 22.16
CA ARG A 658 -35.99 19.58 21.49
C ARG A 658 -37.01 20.28 20.59
N LYS A 659 -36.73 21.54 20.25
CA LYS A 659 -37.49 22.26 19.22
C LYS A 659 -36.97 21.86 17.83
N PRO A 660 -37.85 21.73 16.82
CA PRO A 660 -37.44 21.57 15.43
C PRO A 660 -36.49 22.70 15.01
N PRO A 661 -35.51 22.43 14.12
CA PRO A 661 -34.69 23.47 13.54
C PRO A 661 -35.55 24.50 12.80
N ALA A 662 -35.18 25.77 12.88
CA ALA A 662 -35.88 26.82 12.16
C ALA A 662 -35.64 26.64 10.65
N PRO A 663 -36.67 26.74 9.78
CA PRO A 663 -36.46 26.64 8.34
C PRO A 663 -35.49 27.73 7.88
N PRO A 664 -34.61 27.46 6.90
CA PRO A 664 -33.68 28.45 6.40
C PRO A 664 -34.45 29.67 5.90
N ALA A 665 -34.03 30.85 6.35
CA ALA A 665 -34.61 32.10 5.88
C ALA A 665 -34.37 32.22 4.38
N VAL A 666 -35.44 32.11 3.59
CA VAL A 666 -35.43 32.43 2.16
C VAL A 666 -35.06 33.91 2.06
N GLN A 667 -33.79 34.20 1.74
CA GLN A 667 -33.38 35.52 1.27
C GLN A 667 -34.03 35.71 -0.10
N GLN A 668 -35.23 36.31 -0.10
CA GLN A 668 -35.76 36.93 -1.30
C GLN A 668 -34.90 38.15 -1.61
N ASP A 669 -34.05 38.02 -2.62
CA ASP A 669 -33.40 39.16 -3.27
C ASP A 669 -34.47 40.07 -3.86
N ALA A 670 -34.82 41.12 -3.11
CA ALA A 670 -35.60 42.23 -3.59
C ALA A 670 -35.03 43.55 -3.06
N GLN A 671 -34.59 44.35 -4.03
CA GLN A 671 -34.40 45.80 -4.00
C GLN A 671 -32.98 46.34 -3.74
N GLN A 672 -32.34 46.71 -4.86
CA GLN A 672 -31.31 47.74 -4.95
C GLN A 672 -31.72 49.03 -4.20
N PRO A 673 -30.82 49.69 -3.44
CA PRO A 673 -31.10 51.01 -2.92
C PRO A 673 -30.62 52.10 -3.90
N LYS A 674 -31.56 52.91 -4.41
CA LYS A 674 -31.26 54.26 -4.90
C LYS A 674 -31.41 55.26 -3.75
N MET A 675 -30.38 56.09 -3.61
CA MET A 675 -30.20 57.20 -2.68
C MET A 675 -31.47 58.02 -2.31
N LYS A 676 -31.55 58.46 -1.04
CA LYS A 676 -31.69 59.89 -0.67
C LYS A 676 -31.56 60.15 0.84
N VAL A 677 -30.54 60.96 1.16
CA VAL A 677 -30.44 62.10 2.11
C VAL A 677 -31.58 62.31 3.13
N GLY A 678 -31.23 62.48 4.42
CA GLY A 678 -32.01 63.32 5.35
C GLY A 678 -31.87 63.06 6.86
N ALA A 679 -31.09 63.92 7.53
CA ALA A 679 -31.30 64.51 8.87
C ALA A 679 -31.40 63.65 10.17
N ALA A 680 -30.33 63.79 10.99
CA ALA A 680 -30.28 64.20 12.40
C ALA A 680 -31.28 63.65 13.45
N LEU A 681 -30.76 63.06 14.53
CA LEU A 681 -30.76 63.60 15.92
C LEU A 681 -30.21 62.60 16.96
N GLN A 682 -29.38 63.12 17.88
CA GLN A 682 -29.28 62.89 19.36
C GLN A 682 -29.59 61.48 19.95
N GLN A 683 -28.95 60.93 20.98
CA GLN A 683 -27.99 61.37 22.01
C GLN A 683 -27.64 60.14 22.91
N GLN A 684 -26.61 60.29 23.75
CA GLN A 684 -26.34 59.58 25.04
C GLN A 684 -25.80 58.13 24.97
N SER A 685 -24.53 57.85 25.29
CA SER A 685 -23.82 57.90 26.59
C SER A 685 -24.23 56.79 27.58
N GLY A 686 -23.29 55.93 27.94
CA GLY A 686 -23.46 54.95 29.03
C GLY A 686 -22.23 54.05 29.17
N GLU A 687 -21.60 54.10 30.34
CA GLU A 687 -20.25 53.65 30.67
C GLU A 687 -20.11 52.15 30.94
N ARG A 688 -18.85 51.68 30.83
CA ARG A 688 -18.35 50.40 31.37
C ARG A 688 -18.33 50.41 32.91
N PRO A 689 -18.39 49.21 33.53
CA PRO A 689 -17.64 48.95 34.75
C PRO A 689 -16.51 47.93 34.52
N LYS A 690 -15.33 48.25 35.07
CA LYS A 690 -14.19 47.35 35.32
C LYS A 690 -14.39 46.65 36.68
N VAL A 691 -13.98 45.38 36.80
CA VAL A 691 -13.59 44.73 38.07
C VAL A 691 -12.58 43.59 37.75
N PRO A 692 -11.78 43.08 38.72
CA PRO A 692 -10.32 43.24 38.69
C PRO A 692 -9.54 41.92 38.61
N SER A 693 -8.24 42.06 38.33
CA SER A 693 -7.20 41.02 38.35
C SER A 693 -6.99 40.42 39.74
N LEU A 694 -6.95 39.09 39.82
CA LEU A 694 -6.53 38.32 41.00
C LEU A 694 -5.06 37.87 40.82
N ASP A 695 -4.22 38.38 41.71
CA ASP A 695 -2.85 37.95 42.00
C ASP A 695 -2.91 36.74 42.95
N LEU A 696 -2.20 35.67 42.61
CA LEU A 696 -2.05 34.47 43.43
C LEU A 696 -0.57 34.16 43.60
N SER A 697 0.08 34.93 44.46
CA SER A 697 1.37 34.60 45.04
C SER A 697 1.20 34.30 46.54
N ASN A 698 1.82 33.19 46.96
CA ASN A 698 2.01 32.69 48.33
C ASN A 698 0.87 31.90 49.01
N VAL A 699 0.99 30.56 48.99
CA VAL A 699 0.91 29.74 50.22
C VAL A 699 1.95 28.60 50.14
N GLN A 700 3.01 28.73 50.93
CA GLN A 700 3.75 27.59 51.47
C GLN A 700 3.03 27.10 52.74
N GLN A 701 2.82 25.79 52.89
CA GLN A 701 3.16 25.06 54.13
C GLN A 701 3.00 23.52 53.98
N LYS A 702 4.17 22.87 54.06
CA LYS A 702 4.57 21.57 54.66
C LYS A 702 3.62 20.35 54.69
N PRO A 703 4.11 19.16 54.27
CA PRO A 703 3.58 17.86 54.68
C PRO A 703 4.19 17.34 55.99
N MET A 704 3.39 16.58 56.76
CA MET A 704 3.83 15.84 57.96
C MET A 704 4.61 14.58 57.58
N VAL A 705 5.63 14.30 58.40
CA VAL A 705 6.51 13.13 58.38
C VAL A 705 6.04 12.13 59.45
N ALA A 706 6.10 10.82 59.12
CA ALA A 706 6.38 9.72 60.05
C ALA A 706 7.12 8.65 59.22
N SER A 707 8.45 8.70 59.12
CA SER A 707 9.45 8.05 59.99
C SER A 707 9.34 6.53 60.04
N LEU A 708 10.33 5.84 59.46
CA LEU A 708 11.17 4.82 60.11
C LEU A 708 12.35 4.51 59.16
N GLY A 709 13.55 4.95 59.55
CA GLY A 709 14.83 4.59 58.92
C GLY A 709 15.34 3.21 59.41
N PRO A 710 16.65 2.86 59.29
CA PRO A 710 17.79 3.79 59.37
C PRO A 710 18.90 3.64 58.29
N ASP A 711 19.54 4.78 58.05
CA ASP A 711 20.97 5.07 57.91
C ASP A 711 21.85 4.27 56.92
N MET A 712 22.35 4.94 55.87
CA MET A 712 23.76 5.37 55.83
C MET A 712 24.05 6.41 54.72
N ASP A 713 24.75 7.44 55.19
CA ASP A 713 25.51 8.58 54.64
C ASP A 713 25.78 8.85 53.14
N ASP A 714 25.65 10.14 52.82
CA ASP A 714 26.15 10.86 51.64
C ASP A 714 27.69 10.92 51.59
N LYS A 715 28.32 9.80 51.26
CA LYS A 715 29.63 9.74 50.57
C LYS A 715 29.67 8.66 49.48
N GLY A 716 28.50 8.26 48.96
CA GLY A 716 28.35 7.16 48.00
C GLY A 716 27.81 7.52 46.61
N GLN A 717 27.55 8.79 46.28
CA GLN A 717 26.94 9.17 44.99
C GLN A 717 27.86 9.84 43.96
N ALA A 718 29.17 9.89 44.22
CA ALA A 718 30.18 10.40 43.27
C ALA A 718 31.20 9.36 42.80
N GLN A 719 30.92 8.07 42.99
CA GLN A 719 31.83 6.98 42.59
C GLN A 719 31.12 5.77 41.95
N LEU A 720 29.97 5.99 41.29
CA LEU A 720 29.25 4.96 40.53
C LEU A 720 29.00 5.33 39.06
N ASN A 721 29.82 6.22 38.49
CA ASN A 721 29.78 6.56 37.05
C ASN A 721 31.15 6.51 36.35
N LYS A 722 32.12 5.77 36.90
CA LYS A 722 33.43 5.53 36.26
C LYS A 722 33.91 4.07 36.24
N GLN A 723 33.04 3.11 36.57
CA GLN A 723 33.42 1.69 36.63
C GLN A 723 32.39 0.76 35.95
N LYS A 724 31.93 1.13 34.74
CA LYS A 724 31.27 0.23 33.77
C LYS A 724 31.71 0.48 32.32
N THR A 725 32.95 0.94 32.13
CA THR A 725 33.55 1.11 30.78
C THR A 725 34.97 0.54 30.74
N ARG A 726 35.26 -0.49 31.55
CA ARG A 726 36.61 -1.09 31.59
C ARG A 726 36.69 -2.59 31.84
N GLU A 727 35.62 -3.34 31.61
CA GLU A 727 35.62 -4.82 31.66
C GLU A 727 34.85 -5.45 30.49
N PHE A 728 35.19 -5.08 29.26
CA PHE A 728 34.85 -5.90 28.08
C PHE A 728 36.00 -6.04 27.08
N LEU A 729 37.19 -5.55 27.42
CA LEU A 729 38.38 -5.64 26.56
C LEU A 729 39.58 -6.13 27.38
N GLN A 730 39.52 -7.40 27.82
CA GLN A 730 40.69 -8.24 28.04
C GLN A 730 40.24 -9.64 28.51
N GLY A 731 40.32 -10.64 27.62
CA GLY A 731 40.12 -12.03 28.04
C GLY A 731 39.78 -13.01 26.93
N ALA A 732 40.63 -13.15 25.90
CA ALA A 732 40.96 -14.44 25.28
C ALA A 732 41.89 -14.22 24.06
N ARG A 733 43.18 -14.48 24.28
CA ARG A 733 44.16 -14.82 23.24
C ARG A 733 44.49 -16.31 23.37
N LYS A 734 44.86 -16.90 22.22
CA LYS A 734 45.47 -18.22 21.92
C LYS A 734 44.45 -19.14 21.24
N ASP A 735 44.64 -19.58 20.00
CA ASP A 735 45.89 -20.11 19.42
C ASP A 735 46.31 -19.56 18.05
N LYS A 736 47.61 -19.73 17.78
CA LYS A 736 48.39 -19.35 16.58
C LYS A 736 48.42 -20.46 15.53
N ALA A 737 48.44 -20.08 14.25
CA ALA A 737 49.39 -20.48 13.19
C ALA A 737 48.94 -19.82 11.88
N GLU A 738 49.73 -19.41 10.88
CA GLU A 738 51.13 -19.14 10.61
C GLU A 738 51.11 -18.22 9.36
N THR A 739 52.03 -17.26 9.29
CA THR A 739 52.30 -16.30 8.18
C THR A 739 52.85 -16.99 6.91
N PRO A 740 52.98 -16.36 5.70
CA PRO A 740 53.48 -15.00 5.49
C PRO A 740 52.91 -14.13 4.36
N ALA A 741 53.33 -12.86 4.48
CA ALA A 741 53.08 -11.66 3.70
C ALA A 741 53.44 -11.71 2.21
N ILE A 742 52.71 -10.91 1.41
CA ILE A 742 53.25 -10.23 0.23
C ILE A 742 52.81 -8.75 0.29
N GLU A 743 53.76 -7.89 -0.04
CA GLU A 743 53.79 -6.44 -0.03
C GLU A 743 52.75 -5.78 -0.96
N THR A 744 52.26 -4.61 -0.57
CA THR A 744 51.67 -3.63 -1.52
C THR A 744 52.31 -2.27 -1.31
N PRO A 745 52.82 -1.62 -2.38
CA PRO A 745 53.08 -0.20 -2.37
C PRO A 745 51.89 0.62 -2.89
N ASP A 746 51.66 1.67 -2.13
CA ASP A 746 51.01 2.96 -2.35
C ASP A 746 50.73 3.50 -3.78
N LYS A 747 49.64 4.29 -3.80
CA LYS A 747 49.37 5.58 -4.51
C LYS A 747 48.56 5.65 -5.82
N GLN A 748 47.44 6.37 -5.64
CA GLN A 748 46.90 7.48 -6.46
C GLN A 748 46.36 7.19 -7.87
N THR A 749 45.05 7.42 -8.07
CA THR A 749 44.52 8.58 -8.82
C THR A 749 42.98 8.62 -8.79
N ALA A 750 42.45 9.84 -8.91
CA ALA A 750 41.04 10.19 -8.93
C ALA A 750 40.37 9.86 -10.28
N ASP A 751 39.07 9.53 -10.29
CA ASP A 751 37.99 10.37 -10.86
C ASP A 751 36.65 9.59 -11.03
N LYS A 752 35.57 10.25 -10.60
CA LYS A 752 34.14 10.20 -11.03
C LYS A 752 33.37 8.86 -11.11
N PRO A 753 32.21 8.75 -10.44
CA PRO A 753 31.19 7.75 -10.77
C PRO A 753 30.17 8.30 -11.78
N THR A 754 30.04 7.63 -12.93
CA THR A 754 28.94 7.80 -13.87
C THR A 754 27.71 7.01 -13.41
N THR A 755 26.61 7.73 -13.24
CA THR A 755 25.27 7.22 -12.99
C THR A 755 24.65 6.76 -14.32
N ALA A 756 24.33 5.47 -14.45
CA ALA A 756 23.49 4.96 -15.52
C ALA A 756 22.18 4.41 -14.91
N LYS A 757 21.15 5.27 -14.93
CA LYS A 757 19.76 4.88 -14.75
C LYS A 757 19.36 3.93 -15.89
N ARG A 758 19.06 2.67 -15.59
CA ARG A 758 18.27 1.82 -16.48
C ARG A 758 16.81 1.95 -16.09
N LYS A 759 16.01 2.49 -17.01
CA LYS A 759 14.57 2.24 -17.08
C LYS A 759 14.41 0.77 -17.48
N LEU A 760 13.64 0.02 -16.69
CA LEU A 760 12.74 -1.04 -17.13
C LEU A 760 11.47 -0.91 -16.29
#